data_AF-A0AAE0VI34-F1
#
_entry.id   AF-A0AAE0VI34-F1
#
_cell.length_a   1.000
_cell.length_b   1.000
_cell.length_c   1.000
_cell.angle_alpha   90.00
_cell.angle_beta   90.00
_cell.angle_gamma   90.00
#
_symmetry.space_group_name_H-M   'P 1'
#
loop_
_entity.id
_entity.type
_entity.pdbx_description
1 polymer ?
#
loop_
_entity_poly.entity_id
_entity_poly.type
_entity_poly.pdbx_seq_one_letter_code
_entity_poly.pdbx_strand_id
1 'polypeptide(L)'
;MRELPRITGAIRALSQYPGEETDDKRQGTQELLQKRHLVTKRRATEEGSVWSQLVERIRKEASAQEEEVTATLKLLTQCARQIVGKDTENDVVESAAVYLFDIFKPIDKVGHRETTKIRAIFGPFPASAATAACDIVNRIKSWLDEDIELPGNHKREEGDGEENITEFGKGIKFTFPTSTEVEEEESSSESEDEDRKEFDIMYNDIMEEKPSRKKKRESSDKSEASFQMLDAAWLQQEVSKYFGDQGSTSLGLSVEDLTSTIFDFLSSCKSDTELQNDLFELLGFDRFELIQSLLHNRQKLIAITLVPEDKVSQSNRNKGDSSRPAYGCQVTVQSEKEKQLAKQFRKEEKKMKTGKQDDSGQPMTFNPQELRAQRELALHSASAVPLFSGRSAYTPAERFPNVYDTMQEARQSSAFIGDVKMYLPENFQRSSNKIYEEVHIPSGDPAPLQVGEKLVAVAELDEIAQMAFKGTKFLNRIQSVVFEAAYRTNENLLICAPTGAGKTNIAMLTILHELKQHIAQGVIKKDEFKVIYVAPMKALAAEMVRNFGGRLEPLGIAVRELTGDMQLTKAEILNTQMLVTTPEKWDVVTRKSTGDVALAQLVKLLIIDEVHLLHDDRGSVIESLVARTLRQVESSQSMIRIVGLSATLPNYLDVANFLHVNPYMGLFFFDGRFRPVPLSQTFIGIKTLNRVQQLQDFNTVCYEKVLEQVRKGYQVMVFVHARNETVRTAMTLRDMAKNQGDVQFFLPDQGQKYGEAERNTMKSRNRQLKELFPDGFSIHHAGMLRQDRNLVEKYFAAGLIKVLVCTATLAWGVNLPAHAVIIKGTQIYDAKKGSFVDLGILDVMQIFGRAGRPQFDKFGHGTILSTHDKLSHYLSLMTRQNPIESQFVNSLTDNLNAEIALGTVTNVDEAVKWLSYTYLYVRMKCNPLVYGVPYKMVENDPTLEEYRRELIVMAGRKLDQAKMVRFNEKTNYFASTDMGRIASHFYIKYDTVEVINEHLKYIMTEGDVFGMVAKSQEFEQIKVRDDEMEELDIVLQEHCEMNVPGGVENTYGKVNILLQAYISRQSLDSFSLVSDQAYIAQVFNRFK
;
A
#
# COMPACT_ATOMS: atom_id res chain seq x y z
N MET A 1 53.58 21.96 8.58
CA MET A 1 53.00 23.25 9.04
C MET A 1 51.67 22.95 9.74
N ARG A 2 51.11 23.87 10.54
CA ARG A 2 49.77 23.68 11.14
C ARG A 2 48.71 24.15 10.15
N GLU A 3 47.86 23.26 9.64
CA GLU A 3 46.67 23.68 8.91
C GLU A 3 45.59 24.15 9.89
N LEU A 4 44.99 25.31 9.60
CA LEU A 4 43.85 25.86 10.33
C LEU A 4 42.54 25.42 9.64
N PRO A 5 41.43 25.29 10.38
CA PRO A 5 40.20 24.73 9.85
C PRO A 5 39.61 25.57 8.71
N ARG A 6 39.24 24.92 7.60
CA ARG A 6 38.55 25.57 6.48
C ARG A 6 37.12 25.92 6.87
N ILE A 7 36.84 27.22 6.94
CA ILE A 7 35.50 27.75 7.20
C ILE A 7 34.58 27.44 6.01
N THR A 8 33.38 26.91 6.28
CA THR A 8 32.39 26.57 5.26
C THR A 8 31.73 27.81 4.63
N GLY A 9 31.30 27.68 3.37
CA GLY A 9 30.94 28.82 2.51
C GLY A 9 29.86 29.77 3.04
N ALA A 10 28.99 29.31 3.95
CA ALA A 10 27.93 30.11 4.56
C ALA A 10 28.45 31.39 5.27
N ILE A 11 29.64 31.35 5.87
CA ILE A 11 30.17 32.50 6.64
C ILE A 11 30.75 33.59 5.74
N ARG A 12 31.14 33.28 4.49
CA ARG A 12 31.66 34.29 3.53
C ARG A 12 30.57 35.25 3.04
N ALA A 13 29.28 34.94 3.23
CA ALA A 13 28.17 35.81 2.86
C ALA A 13 27.94 37.00 3.81
N LEU A 14 28.65 37.07 4.95
CA LEU A 14 28.41 38.06 6.00
C LEU A 14 29.56 39.09 6.18
N SER A 15 30.61 39.04 5.36
CA SER A 15 31.71 40.01 5.40
C SER A 15 31.47 41.21 4.47
N GLN A 16 31.20 42.38 5.04
CA GLN A 16 31.13 43.65 4.30
C GLN A 16 32.53 44.15 3.92
N TYR A 17 33.11 43.58 2.86
CA TYR A 17 34.34 44.07 2.24
C TYR A 17 34.17 44.13 0.72
N PRO A 18 34.22 45.33 0.09
CA PRO A 18 34.17 45.43 -1.35
C PRO A 18 35.52 44.97 -1.94
N GLY A 19 35.46 43.98 -2.83
CA GLY A 19 36.58 43.48 -3.62
C GLY A 19 36.14 43.38 -5.09
N GLU A 20 37.01 43.81 -5.99
CA GLU A 20 36.70 44.18 -7.38
C GLU A 20 36.05 43.07 -8.21
N GLU A 21 35.19 43.46 -9.16
CA GLU A 21 34.54 42.54 -10.09
C GLU A 21 35.47 42.13 -11.24
N THR A 22 35.68 40.84 -11.43
CA THR A 22 36.30 40.25 -12.63
C THR A 22 35.34 39.27 -13.31
N ASP A 23 35.31 39.29 -14.64
CA ASP A 23 34.19 38.77 -15.47
C ASP A 23 34.03 37.22 -15.52
N ASP A 24 34.96 36.45 -14.95
CA ASP A 24 35.06 34.98 -15.12
C ASP A 24 33.82 34.17 -14.70
N LYS A 25 32.90 34.75 -13.92
CA LYS A 25 31.74 34.03 -13.37
C LYS A 25 30.75 33.55 -14.44
N ARG A 26 30.68 34.19 -15.62
CA ARG A 26 29.71 33.81 -16.67
C ARG A 26 30.06 32.49 -17.36
N GLN A 27 31.34 32.23 -17.64
CA GLN A 27 31.77 30.99 -18.29
C GLN A 27 31.54 29.77 -17.39
N GLY A 28 31.91 29.85 -16.10
CA GLY A 28 31.69 28.76 -15.15
C GLY A 28 30.22 28.34 -15.00
N THR A 29 29.28 29.29 -15.05
CA THR A 29 27.85 28.98 -15.07
C THR A 29 27.38 28.32 -16.36
N GLN A 30 27.91 28.71 -17.53
CA GLN A 30 27.57 28.08 -18.80
C GLN A 30 28.19 26.67 -18.92
N GLU A 31 29.42 26.47 -18.47
CA GLU A 31 30.02 25.14 -18.32
C GLU A 31 29.19 24.22 -17.42
N LEU A 32 28.74 24.71 -16.25
CA LEU A 32 27.92 23.93 -15.33
C LEU A 32 26.52 23.63 -15.88
N LEU A 33 25.93 24.57 -16.65
CA LEU A 33 24.67 24.34 -17.35
C LEU A 33 24.83 23.39 -18.54
N GLN A 34 25.93 23.44 -19.29
CA GLN A 34 26.23 22.49 -20.36
C GLN A 34 26.57 21.11 -19.80
N LYS A 35 27.36 21.00 -18.74
CA LYS A 35 27.61 19.73 -18.02
C LYS A 35 26.33 19.17 -17.43
N ARG A 36 25.44 20.01 -16.86
CA ARG A 36 24.07 19.59 -16.48
C ARG A 36 23.26 19.13 -17.68
N HIS A 37 23.19 19.88 -18.78
CA HIS A 37 22.45 19.45 -19.97
C HIS A 37 23.03 18.19 -20.63
N LEU A 38 24.35 17.94 -20.56
CA LEU A 38 24.95 16.68 -20.98
C LEU A 38 24.59 15.53 -20.05
N VAL A 39 24.59 15.75 -18.74
CA VAL A 39 24.17 14.73 -17.74
C VAL A 39 22.67 14.47 -17.81
N THR A 40 21.84 15.49 -18.07
CA THR A 40 20.39 15.34 -18.29
C THR A 40 20.09 14.71 -19.65
N LYS A 41 20.86 15.00 -20.72
CA LYS A 41 20.76 14.26 -21.99
C LYS A 41 21.19 12.80 -21.81
N ARG A 42 22.29 12.53 -21.10
CA ARG A 42 22.72 11.16 -20.80
C ARG A 42 21.65 10.40 -20.01
N ARG A 43 21.11 11.00 -18.94
CA ARG A 43 19.96 10.44 -18.21
C ARG A 43 18.75 10.20 -19.12
N ALA A 44 18.35 11.17 -19.94
CA ALA A 44 17.23 11.00 -20.87
C ALA A 44 17.48 9.93 -21.96
N THR A 45 18.74 9.58 -22.26
CA THR A 45 19.11 8.42 -23.11
C THR A 45 19.36 7.13 -22.31
N GLU A 46 19.54 7.21 -21.00
CA GLU A 46 19.67 6.07 -20.06
C GLU A 46 18.30 5.65 -19.48
N GLU A 47 17.29 6.53 -19.54
CA GLU A 47 15.92 6.33 -19.06
C GLU A 47 15.00 5.60 -20.08
N GLY A 48 15.45 5.44 -21.33
CA GLY A 48 14.77 4.59 -22.33
C GLY A 48 15.22 3.13 -22.24
N SER A 49 14.28 2.18 -22.22
CA SER A 49 14.58 0.73 -22.17
C SER A 49 15.61 0.34 -23.24
N VAL A 50 16.60 -0.47 -22.86
CA VAL A 50 17.65 -0.97 -23.77
C VAL A 50 17.03 -1.71 -24.96
N TRP A 51 15.87 -2.34 -24.75
CA TRP A 51 15.08 -2.93 -25.81
C TRP A 51 14.47 -1.89 -26.75
N SER A 52 13.90 -0.78 -26.25
CA SER A 52 13.42 0.32 -27.10
C SER A 52 14.53 0.86 -28.00
N GLN A 53 15.75 1.03 -27.46
CA GLN A 53 16.91 1.48 -28.23
C GLN A 53 17.32 0.46 -29.32
N LEU A 54 17.32 -0.84 -29.00
CA LEU A 54 17.57 -1.91 -29.97
C LEU A 54 16.48 -1.97 -31.06
N VAL A 55 15.20 -1.84 -30.68
CA VAL A 55 14.05 -1.83 -31.61
C VAL A 55 14.09 -0.61 -32.54
N GLU A 56 14.33 0.59 -32.01
CA GLU A 56 14.43 1.81 -32.82
C GLU A 56 15.61 1.74 -33.80
N ARG A 57 16.72 1.11 -33.39
CA ARG A 57 17.89 0.93 -34.24
C ARG A 57 17.67 -0.12 -35.34
N ILE A 58 17.11 -1.29 -35.01
CA ILE A 58 16.73 -2.31 -35.99
C ILE A 58 15.73 -1.72 -37.02
N ARG A 59 14.75 -0.91 -36.60
CA ARG A 59 13.83 -0.23 -37.54
C ARG A 59 14.50 0.77 -38.48
N LYS A 60 15.66 1.33 -38.12
CA LYS A 60 16.42 2.30 -38.95
C LYS A 60 17.44 1.66 -39.87
N GLU A 61 17.95 0.49 -39.48
CA GLU A 61 19.07 -0.19 -40.15
C GLU A 61 18.62 -1.46 -40.92
N ALA A 62 17.37 -1.93 -40.76
CA ALA A 62 16.83 -3.09 -41.46
C ALA A 62 16.32 -2.80 -42.88
N SER A 63 16.63 -3.70 -43.82
CA SER A 63 16.18 -3.66 -45.22
C SER A 63 14.78 -4.23 -45.49
N ALA A 64 13.99 -4.55 -44.45
CA ALA A 64 12.66 -5.16 -44.54
C ALA A 64 11.52 -4.20 -44.14
N GLN A 65 10.28 -4.53 -44.50
CA GLN A 65 9.11 -3.70 -44.17
C GLN A 65 8.89 -3.60 -42.64
N GLU A 66 8.45 -2.43 -42.16
CA GLU A 66 8.32 -2.17 -40.72
C GLU A 66 7.31 -3.10 -40.02
N GLU A 67 6.26 -3.55 -40.73
CA GLU A 67 5.33 -4.56 -40.21
C GLU A 67 6.01 -5.92 -39.99
N GLU A 68 6.87 -6.37 -40.91
CA GLU A 68 7.60 -7.63 -40.79
C GLU A 68 8.65 -7.56 -39.67
N VAL A 69 9.36 -6.43 -39.56
CA VAL A 69 10.32 -6.14 -38.49
C VAL A 69 9.60 -6.15 -37.14
N THR A 70 8.47 -5.46 -37.00
CA THR A 70 7.72 -5.40 -35.74
C THR A 70 7.02 -6.70 -35.37
N ALA A 71 6.53 -7.49 -36.34
CA ALA A 71 6.04 -8.84 -36.10
C ALA A 71 7.16 -9.77 -35.59
N THR A 72 8.34 -9.69 -36.20
CA THR A 72 9.50 -10.53 -35.85
C THR A 72 10.07 -10.17 -34.47
N LEU A 73 10.09 -8.89 -34.11
CA LEU A 73 10.47 -8.43 -32.76
C LEU A 73 9.45 -8.87 -31.69
N LYS A 74 8.14 -8.87 -32.00
CA LYS A 74 7.10 -9.44 -31.11
C LYS A 74 7.35 -10.93 -30.85
N LEU A 75 7.65 -11.71 -31.90
CA LEU A 75 8.00 -13.13 -31.76
C LEU A 75 9.26 -13.36 -30.91
N LEU A 76 10.28 -12.50 -31.03
CA LEU A 76 11.47 -12.58 -30.17
C LEU A 76 11.12 -12.36 -28.69
N THR A 77 10.29 -11.37 -28.37
CA THR A 77 9.81 -11.16 -26.98
C THR A 77 8.90 -12.30 -26.49
N GLN A 78 8.14 -12.95 -27.36
CA GLN A 78 7.34 -14.13 -27.00
C GLN A 78 8.24 -15.32 -26.62
N CYS A 79 9.29 -15.59 -27.41
CA CYS A 79 10.29 -16.61 -27.09
C CYS A 79 11.05 -16.27 -25.80
N ALA A 80 11.40 -14.99 -25.59
CA ALA A 80 11.99 -14.53 -24.33
C ALA A 80 11.05 -14.80 -23.14
N ARG A 81 9.75 -14.48 -23.24
CA ARG A 81 8.76 -14.75 -22.17
C ARG A 81 8.63 -16.25 -21.87
N GLN A 82 8.76 -17.13 -22.86
CA GLN A 82 8.79 -18.59 -22.65
C GLN A 82 10.06 -19.07 -21.92
N ILE A 83 11.21 -18.40 -22.11
CA ILE A 83 12.48 -18.74 -21.46
C ILE A 83 12.57 -18.17 -20.04
N VAL A 84 12.13 -16.92 -19.82
CA VAL A 84 12.12 -16.27 -18.50
C VAL A 84 10.96 -16.78 -17.63
N GLY A 85 9.83 -17.14 -18.22
CA GLY A 85 8.60 -17.54 -17.54
C GLY A 85 7.56 -16.41 -17.47
N LYS A 86 6.29 -16.81 -17.55
CA LYS A 86 5.14 -15.93 -17.84
C LYS A 86 4.82 -14.94 -16.71
N ASP A 87 5.15 -15.28 -15.47
CA ASP A 87 4.93 -14.47 -14.26
C ASP A 87 5.90 -13.26 -14.11
N THR A 88 6.72 -12.94 -15.12
CA THR A 88 7.80 -11.94 -15.01
C THR A 88 7.52 -10.63 -15.75
N GLU A 89 8.08 -9.53 -15.24
CA GLU A 89 7.77 -8.17 -15.75
C GLU A 89 8.21 -7.99 -17.21
N ASN A 90 7.49 -7.14 -17.95
CA ASN A 90 7.79 -6.90 -19.37
C ASN A 90 9.23 -6.44 -19.58
N ASP A 91 9.75 -5.54 -18.74
CA ASP A 91 11.14 -5.09 -18.75
C ASP A 91 12.15 -6.24 -18.64
N VAL A 92 11.81 -7.32 -17.93
CA VAL A 92 12.65 -8.51 -17.77
C VAL A 92 12.59 -9.36 -19.04
N VAL A 93 11.42 -9.49 -19.66
CA VAL A 93 11.21 -10.14 -20.96
C VAL A 93 11.95 -9.38 -22.07
N GLU A 94 11.88 -8.05 -22.07
CA GLU A 94 12.62 -7.14 -22.96
C GLU A 94 14.14 -7.28 -22.76
N SER A 95 14.61 -7.17 -21.51
CA SER A 95 16.03 -7.35 -21.19
C SER A 95 16.54 -8.75 -21.58
N ALA A 96 15.69 -9.77 -21.45
CA ALA A 96 16.00 -11.13 -21.90
C ALA A 96 15.99 -11.27 -23.43
N ALA A 97 15.11 -10.55 -24.15
CA ALA A 97 15.14 -10.49 -25.61
C ALA A 97 16.44 -9.84 -26.12
N VAL A 98 16.90 -8.76 -25.49
CA VAL A 98 18.24 -8.17 -25.75
C VAL A 98 19.35 -9.18 -25.46
N TYR A 99 19.29 -9.90 -24.34
CA TYR A 99 20.30 -10.90 -23.97
C TYR A 99 20.34 -12.13 -24.89
N LEU A 100 19.17 -12.58 -25.38
CA LEU A 100 19.08 -13.66 -26.37
C LEU A 100 19.59 -13.20 -27.74
N PHE A 101 19.35 -11.94 -28.12
CA PHE A 101 19.95 -11.33 -29.30
C PHE A 101 21.48 -11.30 -29.21
N ASP A 102 22.05 -10.83 -28.10
CA ASP A 102 23.51 -10.80 -27.86
C ASP A 102 24.15 -12.21 -27.85
N ILE A 103 23.46 -13.23 -27.30
CA ILE A 103 23.91 -14.63 -27.36
C ILE A 103 23.90 -15.19 -28.78
N PHE A 104 22.84 -14.97 -29.55
CA PHE A 104 22.63 -15.66 -30.83
C PHE A 104 23.14 -14.90 -32.05
N LYS A 105 23.36 -13.58 -31.99
CA LYS A 105 23.94 -12.78 -33.09
C LYS A 105 25.18 -13.44 -33.73
N PRO A 106 26.19 -13.94 -32.97
CA PRO A 106 27.37 -14.59 -33.56
C PRO A 106 27.20 -16.09 -33.88
N ILE A 107 25.99 -16.67 -33.83
CA ILE A 107 25.79 -18.14 -33.83
C ILE A 107 24.59 -18.57 -34.68
N ASP A 108 24.84 -19.31 -35.77
CA ASP A 108 23.78 -19.75 -36.68
C ASP A 108 22.95 -20.96 -36.18
N LYS A 109 23.42 -21.69 -35.14
CA LYS A 109 22.71 -22.84 -34.53
C LYS A 109 22.98 -22.99 -33.03
N VAL A 110 21.93 -23.25 -32.25
CA VAL A 110 22.02 -23.39 -30.78
C VAL A 110 22.91 -24.56 -30.35
N GLY A 111 24.02 -24.24 -29.67
CA GLY A 111 24.96 -25.23 -29.12
C GLY A 111 24.74 -25.60 -27.65
N HIS A 112 25.54 -26.55 -27.16
CA HIS A 112 25.51 -26.96 -25.75
C HIS A 112 26.01 -25.87 -24.79
N ARG A 113 26.95 -25.03 -25.24
CA ARG A 113 27.50 -23.92 -24.45
C ARG A 113 26.46 -22.81 -24.24
N GLU A 114 25.64 -22.57 -25.25
CA GLU A 114 24.61 -21.53 -25.31
C GLU A 114 23.40 -21.95 -24.47
N THR A 115 22.93 -23.19 -24.64
CA THR A 115 21.93 -23.76 -23.74
C THR A 115 22.40 -23.81 -22.29
N THR A 116 23.70 -23.99 -22.02
CA THR A 116 24.25 -23.93 -20.66
C THR A 116 24.26 -22.50 -20.10
N LYS A 117 24.66 -21.48 -20.91
CA LYS A 117 24.57 -20.05 -20.52
C LYS A 117 23.13 -19.65 -20.17
N ILE A 118 22.18 -19.93 -21.07
CA ILE A 118 20.76 -19.59 -20.89
C ILE A 118 20.20 -20.31 -19.65
N ARG A 119 20.60 -21.57 -19.41
CA ARG A 119 20.20 -22.34 -18.21
C ARG A 119 20.76 -21.77 -16.92
N ALA A 120 21.99 -21.25 -16.93
CA ALA A 120 22.62 -20.61 -15.79
C ALA A 120 22.01 -19.24 -15.43
N ILE A 121 21.34 -18.58 -16.39
CA ILE A 121 20.61 -17.32 -16.13
C ILE A 121 19.17 -17.62 -15.68
N PHE A 122 18.39 -18.31 -16.52
CA PHE A 122 16.93 -18.38 -16.37
C PHE A 122 16.42 -19.67 -15.71
N GLY A 123 17.28 -20.69 -15.56
CA GLY A 123 16.91 -22.03 -15.08
C GLY A 123 16.53 -22.98 -16.22
N PRO A 124 15.77 -24.06 -15.98
CA PRO A 124 15.30 -24.94 -17.05
C PRO A 124 14.27 -24.24 -17.96
N PHE A 125 14.47 -24.31 -19.28
CA PHE A 125 13.63 -23.67 -20.31
C PHE A 125 13.32 -24.66 -21.45
N PRO A 126 12.28 -24.43 -22.29
CA PRO A 126 11.96 -25.28 -23.43
C PRO A 126 13.02 -25.16 -24.54
N ALA A 127 13.61 -26.28 -24.97
CA ALA A 127 14.66 -26.27 -26.00
C ALA A 127 14.16 -25.67 -27.34
N SER A 128 12.88 -25.90 -27.68
CA SER A 128 12.20 -25.31 -28.83
C SER A 128 12.21 -23.78 -28.82
N ALA A 129 11.96 -23.15 -27.67
CA ALA A 129 11.95 -21.69 -27.53
C ALA A 129 13.32 -21.06 -27.77
N ALA A 130 14.41 -21.75 -27.38
CA ALA A 130 15.77 -21.29 -27.65
C ALA A 130 16.17 -21.46 -29.13
N THR A 131 15.74 -22.55 -29.79
CA THR A 131 15.93 -22.70 -31.24
C THR A 131 15.15 -21.63 -32.01
N ALA A 132 13.86 -21.43 -31.71
CA ALA A 132 13.05 -20.40 -32.33
C ALA A 132 13.63 -18.98 -32.13
N ALA A 133 14.12 -18.66 -30.93
CA ALA A 133 14.82 -17.39 -30.69
C ALA A 133 16.08 -17.25 -31.55
N CYS A 134 16.87 -18.32 -31.73
CA CYS A 134 18.04 -18.32 -32.61
C CYS A 134 17.66 -18.09 -34.08
N ASP A 135 16.62 -18.78 -34.57
CA ASP A 135 16.11 -18.63 -35.94
C ASP A 135 15.57 -17.21 -36.21
N ILE A 136 14.89 -16.61 -35.21
CA ILE A 136 14.41 -15.21 -35.26
C ILE A 136 15.59 -14.22 -35.27
N VAL A 137 16.61 -14.42 -34.44
CA VAL A 137 17.81 -13.56 -34.44
C VAL A 137 18.57 -13.67 -35.77
N ASN A 138 18.64 -14.87 -36.36
CA ASN A 138 19.22 -15.07 -37.70
C ASN A 138 18.38 -14.40 -38.82
N ARG A 139 17.05 -14.33 -38.69
CA ARG A 139 16.20 -13.54 -39.61
C ARG A 139 16.49 -12.04 -39.48
N ILE A 140 16.59 -11.52 -38.27
CA ILE A 140 16.93 -10.09 -38.04
C ILE A 140 18.34 -9.78 -38.58
N LYS A 141 19.31 -10.67 -38.35
CA LYS A 141 20.69 -10.60 -38.90
C LYS A 141 20.71 -10.57 -40.44
N SER A 142 19.73 -11.17 -41.12
CA SER A 142 19.64 -11.14 -42.59
C SER A 142 19.17 -9.80 -43.18
N TRP A 143 18.76 -8.85 -42.33
CA TRP A 143 18.30 -7.53 -42.74
C TRP A 143 19.32 -6.41 -42.49
N LEU A 144 20.49 -6.73 -41.92
CA LEU A 144 21.46 -5.76 -41.39
C LEU A 144 22.81 -5.87 -42.12
N ASP A 145 23.21 -4.81 -42.81
CA ASP A 145 24.51 -4.75 -43.53
C ASP A 145 25.71 -4.45 -42.61
N GLU A 146 25.49 -3.84 -41.43
CA GLU A 146 26.53 -3.55 -40.43
C GLU A 146 26.33 -4.28 -39.08
N ASP A 147 27.44 -4.50 -38.40
CA ASP A 147 27.54 -5.34 -37.22
C ASP A 147 27.13 -4.60 -35.93
N ILE A 148 25.81 -4.38 -35.71
CA ILE A 148 25.27 -3.54 -34.62
C ILE A 148 25.94 -3.80 -33.25
N GLU A 149 26.71 -2.84 -32.74
CA GLU A 149 27.17 -2.84 -31.35
C GLU A 149 26.13 -2.19 -30.41
N LEU A 150 25.79 -2.90 -29.33
CA LEU A 150 24.90 -2.42 -28.26
C LEU A 150 25.62 -1.41 -27.35
N PRO A 151 24.99 -0.26 -27.01
CA PRO A 151 25.57 0.69 -26.07
C PRO A 151 25.73 0.05 -24.69
N GLY A 152 26.96 -0.01 -24.20
CA GLY A 152 27.31 -0.49 -22.85
C GLY A 152 28.19 -1.74 -22.80
N ASN A 153 28.35 -2.50 -23.89
CA ASN A 153 29.16 -3.72 -23.91
C ASN A 153 30.67 -3.44 -24.06
N HIS A 154 31.21 -2.57 -23.20
CA HIS A 154 32.65 -2.30 -23.12
C HIS A 154 33.40 -3.54 -22.62
N LYS A 155 33.93 -4.33 -23.56
CA LYS A 155 35.08 -5.20 -23.28
C LYS A 155 36.16 -4.35 -22.62
N ARG A 156 36.54 -4.69 -21.39
CA ARG A 156 37.79 -4.20 -20.81
C ARG A 156 38.91 -5.02 -21.39
N GLU A 157 39.47 -4.54 -22.50
CA GLU A 157 40.75 -5.03 -22.97
C GLU A 157 41.82 -4.64 -21.94
N GLU A 158 42.63 -5.62 -21.54
CA GLU A 158 43.77 -5.39 -20.66
C GLU A 158 44.84 -4.69 -21.50
N GLY A 159 45.26 -3.50 -21.08
CA GLY A 159 45.91 -2.56 -21.98
C GLY A 159 47.40 -2.82 -22.20
N ASP A 160 47.85 -2.45 -23.39
CA ASP A 160 49.12 -1.75 -23.59
C ASP A 160 48.79 -0.38 -24.21
N GLY A 161 49.65 0.63 -23.97
CA GLY A 161 49.30 2.04 -24.19
C GLY A 161 50.00 2.70 -25.37
N GLU A 162 49.25 3.51 -26.12
CA GLU A 162 49.80 4.60 -26.95
C GLU A 162 48.79 5.78 -27.04
N GLU A 163 49.30 7.00 -27.18
CA GLU A 163 48.52 8.24 -27.00
C GLU A 163 47.82 8.71 -28.28
N ASN A 164 46.48 8.58 -28.34
CA ASN A 164 45.69 9.19 -29.42
C ASN A 164 45.24 10.63 -29.06
N ILE A 165 46.13 11.59 -29.31
CA ILE A 165 45.84 13.03 -29.25
C ILE A 165 44.86 13.38 -30.38
N THR A 166 43.68 13.91 -30.05
CA THR A 166 42.72 14.42 -31.05
C THR A 166 42.85 15.94 -31.19
N GLU A 167 43.10 16.40 -32.42
CA GLU A 167 43.39 17.81 -32.71
C GLU A 167 42.17 18.73 -32.54
N PHE A 168 42.43 19.94 -32.04
CA PHE A 168 41.43 20.97 -31.79
C PHE A 168 40.95 21.62 -33.11
N GLY A 169 39.64 21.57 -33.38
CA GLY A 169 39.00 22.38 -34.43
C GLY A 169 38.13 21.65 -35.46
N LYS A 170 38.06 20.30 -35.44
CA LYS A 170 37.40 19.44 -36.46
C LYS A 170 35.85 19.57 -36.58
N GLY A 171 35.25 20.67 -36.11
CA GLY A 171 33.79 20.87 -36.05
C GLY A 171 33.29 22.27 -36.42
N ILE A 172 34.15 23.18 -36.89
CA ILE A 172 33.75 24.56 -37.24
C ILE A 172 33.49 24.67 -38.75
N LYS A 173 32.23 24.92 -39.14
CA LYS A 173 31.86 25.36 -40.49
C LYS A 173 31.37 26.80 -40.44
N PHE A 174 31.91 27.65 -41.32
CA PHE A 174 31.41 29.01 -41.58
C PHE A 174 30.63 29.04 -42.89
N THR A 175 29.60 29.87 -42.96
CA THR A 175 28.89 30.25 -44.19
C THR A 175 28.60 31.74 -44.19
N PHE A 176 28.74 32.38 -45.35
CA PHE A 176 28.34 33.77 -45.61
C PHE A 176 27.17 33.79 -46.61
N PRO A 177 26.22 34.74 -46.52
CA PRO A 177 25.03 34.76 -47.37
C PRO A 177 25.16 35.69 -48.59
N THR A 178 24.74 35.26 -49.79
CA THR A 178 24.32 36.18 -50.87
C THR A 178 23.45 35.51 -51.94
N SER A 179 22.39 36.22 -52.36
CA SER A 179 21.69 36.19 -53.67
C SER A 179 20.93 34.94 -54.15
N THR A 180 19.89 35.23 -54.95
CA THR A 180 18.77 34.39 -55.43
C THR A 180 18.90 33.95 -56.90
N GLU A 181 17.89 33.20 -57.38
CA GLU A 181 17.50 32.99 -58.80
C GLU A 181 18.40 32.04 -59.64
N VAL A 182 17.88 31.16 -60.53
CA VAL A 182 16.49 30.84 -60.95
C VAL A 182 16.41 29.43 -61.58
N GLU A 183 15.25 28.74 -61.48
CA GLU A 183 14.68 27.61 -62.32
C GLU A 183 15.57 26.40 -62.73
N GLU A 184 15.12 25.20 -63.15
CA GLU A 184 13.81 24.52 -63.33
C GLU A 184 14.02 22.98 -63.34
N GLU A 185 12.99 22.15 -63.13
CA GLU A 185 12.72 20.85 -63.84
C GLU A 185 11.49 20.08 -63.26
N GLU A 186 10.86 19.20 -64.04
CA GLU A 186 9.57 18.51 -63.74
C GLU A 186 9.64 16.97 -63.64
N SER A 187 8.78 16.37 -62.80
CA SER A 187 8.21 15.00 -62.89
C SER A 187 9.18 13.80 -62.69
N SER A 188 8.79 12.54 -62.40
CA SER A 188 7.51 11.80 -62.20
C SER A 188 7.77 10.54 -61.31
N SER A 189 6.85 9.73 -60.77
CA SER A 189 5.41 9.80 -60.41
C SER A 189 5.07 8.66 -59.41
N GLU A 190 3.83 8.63 -58.88
CA GLU A 190 3.12 7.47 -58.25
C GLU A 190 3.59 6.94 -56.85
N SER A 191 2.69 6.55 -55.93
CA SER A 191 1.22 6.75 -55.82
C SER A 191 0.68 6.52 -54.39
N GLU A 192 -0.45 7.18 -54.06
CA GLU A 192 -1.58 6.73 -53.20
C GLU A 192 -1.34 6.33 -51.71
N ASP A 193 -2.24 6.60 -50.74
CA ASP A 193 -3.35 7.59 -50.66
C ASP A 193 -3.86 7.76 -49.21
N GLU A 194 -4.30 8.97 -48.82
CA GLU A 194 -5.60 9.27 -48.16
C GLU A 194 -5.68 10.78 -47.80
N ASP A 195 -6.82 11.40 -48.08
CA ASP A 195 -6.85 12.82 -48.46
C ASP A 195 -7.46 13.80 -47.43
N ARG A 196 -7.01 15.05 -47.48
CA ARG A 196 -7.62 16.21 -46.81
C ARG A 196 -7.67 17.37 -47.81
N LYS A 197 -8.86 17.85 -48.18
CA LYS A 197 -8.99 19.10 -48.97
C LYS A 197 -10.14 19.98 -48.49
N GLU A 198 -9.85 21.28 -48.48
CA GLU A 198 -10.84 22.35 -48.43
C GLU A 198 -11.57 22.45 -49.78
N PHE A 199 -12.72 23.13 -49.82
CA PHE A 199 -13.29 23.64 -51.07
C PHE A 199 -14.06 24.95 -50.83
N ASP A 200 -13.86 25.90 -51.74
CA ASP A 200 -14.65 27.14 -51.91
C ASP A 200 -15.27 27.11 -53.32
N ILE A 201 -16.36 27.87 -53.56
CA ILE A 201 -16.86 28.41 -54.85
C ILE A 201 -18.30 28.95 -54.69
N MET A 202 -18.59 30.08 -55.35
CA MET A 202 -19.93 30.68 -55.49
C MET A 202 -20.74 30.07 -56.66
N TYR A 203 -22.08 30.01 -56.57
CA TYR A 203 -22.99 30.91 -57.34
C TYR A 203 -24.51 30.74 -57.00
N ASN A 204 -25.33 31.68 -57.48
CA ASN A 204 -26.82 31.67 -57.42
C ASN A 204 -27.43 30.68 -58.46
N ASP A 205 -28.72 30.31 -58.48
CA ASP A 205 -29.94 31.17 -58.52
C ASP A 205 -31.26 30.34 -58.43
N ILE A 206 -32.43 30.98 -58.60
CA ILE A 206 -33.81 30.46 -58.87
C ILE A 206 -34.73 30.12 -57.66
N MET A 207 -35.64 31.08 -57.37
CA MET A 207 -37.12 31.03 -57.23
C MET A 207 -37.88 29.67 -57.04
N GLU A 208 -39.03 29.59 -56.35
CA GLU A 208 -39.90 30.55 -55.61
C GLU A 208 -40.72 29.79 -54.50
N GLU A 209 -41.87 30.17 -53.88
CA GLU A 209 -42.96 31.12 -54.16
C GLU A 209 -43.48 31.92 -52.94
N LYS A 210 -44.01 33.12 -53.25
CA LYS A 210 -45.31 33.74 -52.87
C LYS A 210 -46.12 33.30 -51.61
N PRO A 211 -46.96 34.22 -51.06
CA PRO A 211 -46.71 35.66 -50.85
C PRO A 211 -47.31 36.25 -49.55
N SER A 212 -46.78 37.39 -49.08
CA SER A 212 -47.44 38.71 -49.24
C SER A 212 -47.08 39.77 -48.17
N ARG A 213 -47.04 41.03 -48.65
CA ARG A 213 -46.77 42.26 -47.89
C ARG A 213 -47.76 42.49 -46.74
N LYS A 214 -47.29 43.11 -45.64
CA LYS A 214 -47.88 44.39 -45.15
C LYS A 214 -47.00 45.18 -44.18
N LYS A 215 -47.31 46.48 -44.13
CA LYS A 215 -46.64 47.56 -43.39
C LYS A 215 -46.78 47.36 -41.87
N LYS A 216 -45.76 47.73 -41.08
CA LYS A 216 -45.95 48.05 -39.65
C LYS A 216 -46.50 49.47 -39.50
N ARG A 217 -47.56 49.63 -38.71
CA ARG A 217 -47.91 50.88 -38.01
C ARG A 217 -48.75 50.56 -36.77
N GLU A 218 -48.36 51.17 -35.63
CA GLU A 218 -49.16 51.52 -34.45
C GLU A 218 -50.29 50.58 -33.94
N SER A 219 -50.02 49.85 -32.85
CA SER A 219 -50.89 49.55 -31.67
C SER A 219 -50.17 48.47 -30.82
N SER A 220 -49.89 48.64 -29.52
CA SER A 220 -50.78 48.59 -28.34
C SER A 220 -51.64 47.30 -28.28
N ASP A 221 -51.70 46.56 -27.18
CA ASP A 221 -51.53 47.01 -25.79
C ASP A 221 -50.96 45.94 -24.82
N LYS A 222 -50.69 46.39 -23.58
CA LYS A 222 -50.05 45.72 -22.42
C LYS A 222 -50.22 44.19 -22.25
N SER A 223 -49.17 43.57 -21.71
CA SER A 223 -49.29 42.64 -20.57
C SER A 223 -48.07 42.77 -19.64
N GLU A 224 -48.35 42.97 -18.35
CA GLU A 224 -47.51 42.68 -17.17
C GLU A 224 -45.98 42.85 -17.27
N ALA A 225 -45.49 44.05 -16.91
CA ALA A 225 -44.10 44.27 -16.57
C ALA A 225 -43.79 43.72 -15.17
N SER A 226 -42.99 42.66 -15.07
CA SER A 226 -42.33 42.26 -13.83
C SER A 226 -41.07 43.11 -13.62
N PHE A 227 -41.11 44.01 -12.64
CA PHE A 227 -39.91 44.72 -12.16
C PHE A 227 -38.98 43.72 -11.44
N GLN A 228 -38.10 43.05 -12.18
CA GLN A 228 -36.97 42.36 -11.57
C GLN A 228 -36.04 43.41 -10.96
N MET A 229 -35.88 43.38 -9.64
CA MET A 229 -34.79 44.08 -8.98
C MET A 229 -33.49 43.39 -9.39
N LEU A 230 -32.56 44.14 -9.98
CA LEU A 230 -31.18 43.70 -10.12
C LEU A 230 -30.57 43.66 -8.72
N ASP A 231 -30.09 42.50 -8.31
CA ASP A 231 -29.43 42.25 -7.03
C ASP A 231 -28.13 41.45 -7.25
N ALA A 232 -27.45 41.08 -6.16
CA ALA A 232 -26.23 40.26 -6.25
C ALA A 232 -26.52 38.84 -6.77
N ALA A 233 -27.71 38.29 -6.49
CA ALA A 233 -28.13 36.98 -6.95
C ALA A 233 -28.34 36.94 -8.47
N TRP A 234 -28.84 38.02 -9.09
CA TRP A 234 -28.92 38.16 -10.55
C TRP A 234 -27.53 38.05 -11.18
N LEU A 235 -26.52 38.74 -10.63
CA LEU A 235 -25.15 38.70 -11.17
C LEU A 235 -24.54 37.30 -11.03
N GLN A 236 -24.73 36.63 -9.89
CA GLN A 236 -24.28 35.25 -9.67
C GLN A 236 -25.01 34.26 -10.59
N GLN A 237 -26.32 34.42 -10.81
CA GLN A 237 -27.14 33.60 -11.69
C GLN A 237 -26.77 33.79 -13.17
N GLU A 238 -26.54 35.02 -13.62
CA GLU A 238 -26.18 35.31 -15.00
C GLU A 238 -24.76 34.79 -15.33
N VAL A 239 -23.81 34.86 -14.38
CA VAL A 239 -22.51 34.20 -14.51
C VAL A 239 -22.67 32.67 -14.52
N SER A 240 -23.45 32.09 -13.61
CA SER A 240 -23.68 30.63 -13.54
C SER A 240 -24.25 30.05 -14.86
N LYS A 241 -25.12 30.77 -15.59
CA LYS A 241 -25.61 30.33 -16.92
C LYS A 241 -24.49 30.04 -17.93
N TYR A 242 -23.41 30.82 -17.93
CA TYR A 242 -22.36 30.76 -18.94
C TYR A 242 -21.14 29.89 -18.54
N PHE A 243 -21.05 29.50 -17.26
CA PHE A 243 -19.97 28.69 -16.68
C PHE A 243 -20.43 27.34 -16.10
N GLY A 244 -21.72 27.19 -15.76
CA GLY A 244 -22.31 25.97 -15.21
C GLY A 244 -22.10 25.80 -13.70
N ASP A 245 -22.98 25.01 -13.08
CA ASP A 245 -23.03 24.80 -11.62
C ASP A 245 -21.97 23.80 -11.09
N GLN A 246 -20.89 23.60 -11.86
CA GLN A 246 -19.74 22.79 -11.45
C GLN A 246 -18.69 23.70 -10.80
N GLY A 247 -18.35 23.44 -9.54
CA GLY A 247 -17.67 24.37 -8.63
C GLY A 247 -16.23 24.81 -8.94
N SER A 248 -15.75 24.63 -10.17
CA SER A 248 -14.48 25.18 -10.66
C SER A 248 -14.65 25.68 -12.09
N THR A 249 -14.53 26.98 -12.29
CA THR A 249 -14.44 27.57 -13.63
C THR A 249 -13.14 27.16 -14.32
N SER A 250 -13.00 27.41 -15.63
CA SER A 250 -11.78 27.10 -16.40
C SER A 250 -10.52 27.83 -15.91
N LEU A 251 -10.66 28.84 -15.04
CA LEU A 251 -9.56 29.55 -14.38
C LEU A 251 -9.27 29.04 -12.94
N GLY A 252 -9.95 27.97 -12.49
CA GLY A 252 -9.79 27.38 -11.15
C GLY A 252 -10.43 28.19 -10.01
N LEU A 253 -11.19 29.24 -10.33
CA LEU A 253 -11.95 30.04 -9.36
C LEU A 253 -13.37 29.48 -9.16
N SER A 254 -13.92 29.68 -7.97
CA SER A 254 -15.35 29.43 -7.72
C SER A 254 -16.21 30.48 -8.44
N VAL A 255 -17.50 30.20 -8.62
CA VAL A 255 -18.45 31.16 -9.22
C VAL A 255 -18.57 32.42 -8.35
N GLU A 256 -18.50 32.28 -7.03
CA GLU A 256 -18.58 33.42 -6.08
C GLU A 256 -17.33 34.31 -6.15
N ASP A 257 -16.13 33.71 -6.18
CA ASP A 257 -14.88 34.45 -6.37
C ASP A 257 -14.84 35.17 -7.73
N LEU A 258 -15.31 34.51 -8.79
CA LEU A 258 -15.38 35.10 -10.13
C LEU A 258 -16.39 36.25 -10.18
N THR A 259 -17.58 36.09 -9.59
CA THR A 259 -18.58 37.17 -9.47
C THR A 259 -18.04 38.37 -8.68
N SER A 260 -17.31 38.15 -7.58
CA SER A 260 -16.64 39.22 -6.84
C SER A 260 -15.56 39.91 -7.68
N THR A 261 -14.77 39.14 -8.43
CA THR A 261 -13.71 39.67 -9.30
C THR A 261 -14.29 40.53 -10.43
N ILE A 262 -15.38 40.07 -11.07
CA ILE A 262 -16.11 40.84 -12.09
C ILE A 262 -16.68 42.14 -11.49
N PHE A 263 -17.16 42.12 -10.24
CA PHE A 263 -17.64 43.32 -9.56
C PHE A 263 -16.51 44.34 -9.27
N ASP A 264 -15.33 43.88 -8.86
CA ASP A 264 -14.15 44.73 -8.66
C ASP A 264 -13.67 45.37 -9.98
N PHE A 265 -13.76 44.65 -11.10
CA PHE A 265 -13.53 45.23 -12.43
C PHE A 265 -14.58 46.31 -12.78
N LEU A 266 -15.88 45.97 -12.70
CA LEU A 266 -16.97 46.89 -13.06
C LEU A 266 -16.99 48.17 -12.21
N SER A 267 -16.66 48.07 -10.92
CA SER A 267 -16.57 49.19 -9.97
C SER A 267 -15.29 50.03 -10.07
N SER A 268 -14.28 49.55 -10.82
CA SER A 268 -13.08 50.34 -11.12
C SER A 268 -13.38 51.59 -11.95
N CYS A 269 -12.51 52.60 -11.90
CA CYS A 269 -12.69 53.87 -12.61
C CYS A 269 -12.30 53.84 -14.10
N LYS A 270 -12.11 52.65 -14.70
CA LYS A 270 -11.73 52.48 -16.11
C LYS A 270 -12.85 52.86 -17.09
N SER A 271 -12.49 53.16 -18.34
CA SER A 271 -13.45 53.32 -19.44
C SER A 271 -14.11 51.99 -19.83
N ASP A 272 -15.30 52.04 -20.43
CA ASP A 272 -16.00 50.81 -20.84
C ASP A 272 -15.22 50.02 -21.90
N THR A 273 -14.43 50.69 -22.76
CA THR A 273 -13.56 50.04 -23.75
C THR A 273 -12.32 49.36 -23.15
N GLU A 274 -11.78 49.89 -22.06
CA GLU A 274 -10.70 49.21 -21.32
C GLU A 274 -11.25 48.00 -20.56
N LEU A 275 -12.41 48.16 -19.92
CA LEU A 275 -13.08 47.06 -19.20
C LEU A 275 -13.59 45.97 -20.13
N GLN A 276 -14.00 46.29 -21.35
CA GLN A 276 -14.33 45.28 -22.35
C GLN A 276 -13.13 44.36 -22.64
N ASN A 277 -11.92 44.93 -22.73
CA ASN A 277 -10.69 44.16 -22.94
C ASN A 277 -10.30 43.35 -21.69
N ASP A 278 -10.34 43.97 -20.49
CA ASP A 278 -10.10 43.25 -19.21
C ASP A 278 -11.05 42.03 -19.08
N LEU A 279 -12.33 42.20 -19.42
CA LEU A 279 -13.34 41.15 -19.32
C LEU A 279 -13.19 40.08 -20.42
N PHE A 280 -12.69 40.42 -21.62
CA PHE A 280 -12.31 39.40 -22.61
C PHE A 280 -11.08 38.59 -22.16
N GLU A 281 -10.09 39.22 -21.52
CA GLU A 281 -8.92 38.53 -20.95
C GLU A 281 -9.31 37.59 -19.80
N LEU A 282 -10.29 37.99 -18.97
CA LEU A 282 -10.78 37.19 -17.84
C LEU A 282 -11.78 36.08 -18.25
N LEU A 283 -12.68 36.32 -19.21
CA LEU A 283 -13.83 35.44 -19.49
C LEU A 283 -13.77 34.76 -20.87
N GLY A 284 -12.82 35.14 -21.72
CA GLY A 284 -12.65 34.62 -23.08
C GLY A 284 -13.57 35.29 -24.12
N PHE A 285 -13.16 35.23 -25.39
CA PHE A 285 -13.89 35.83 -26.51
C PHE A 285 -15.24 35.14 -26.79
N ASP A 286 -15.36 33.85 -26.45
CA ASP A 286 -16.56 33.02 -26.65
C ASP A 286 -17.74 33.39 -25.72
N ARG A 287 -17.63 34.49 -24.94
CA ARG A 287 -18.64 34.95 -23.96
C ARG A 287 -19.03 36.43 -24.16
N PHE A 288 -18.96 36.90 -25.41
CA PHE A 288 -19.28 38.27 -25.83
C PHE A 288 -20.59 38.83 -25.24
N GLU A 289 -21.69 38.05 -25.28
CA GLU A 289 -23.02 38.50 -24.82
C GLU A 289 -23.04 38.82 -23.31
N LEU A 290 -22.37 38.00 -22.49
CA LEU A 290 -22.24 38.24 -21.06
C LEU A 290 -21.52 39.56 -20.81
N ILE A 291 -20.37 39.78 -21.47
CA ILE A 291 -19.56 41.00 -21.35
C ILE A 291 -20.39 42.24 -21.77
N GLN A 292 -21.15 42.13 -22.86
CA GLN A 292 -22.04 43.20 -23.32
C GLN A 292 -23.15 43.51 -22.29
N SER A 293 -23.77 42.50 -21.67
CA SER A 293 -24.82 42.67 -20.67
C SER A 293 -24.31 43.28 -19.34
N LEU A 294 -23.09 42.92 -18.94
CA LEU A 294 -22.40 43.45 -17.76
C LEU A 294 -22.08 44.94 -17.94
N LEU A 295 -21.46 45.32 -19.07
CA LEU A 295 -21.16 46.72 -19.38
C LEU A 295 -22.44 47.56 -19.51
N HIS A 296 -23.48 47.05 -20.18
CA HIS A 296 -24.76 47.76 -20.34
C HIS A 296 -25.48 48.05 -19.01
N ASN A 297 -25.27 47.20 -17.98
CA ASN A 297 -25.87 47.38 -16.65
C ASN A 297 -24.91 47.89 -15.58
N ARG A 298 -23.65 48.20 -15.92
CA ARG A 298 -22.56 48.61 -15.01
C ARG A 298 -23.00 49.63 -13.95
N GLN A 299 -23.64 50.73 -14.37
CA GLN A 299 -24.09 51.79 -13.45
C GLN A 299 -25.19 51.35 -12.47
N LYS A 300 -26.01 50.35 -12.82
CA LYS A 300 -27.06 49.80 -11.95
C LYS A 300 -26.46 48.85 -10.92
N LEU A 301 -25.52 47.99 -11.35
CA LEU A 301 -24.84 47.02 -10.49
C LEU A 301 -24.04 47.71 -9.37
N ILE A 302 -23.34 48.80 -9.69
CA ILE A 302 -22.57 49.61 -8.72
C ILE A 302 -23.49 50.30 -7.67
N ALA A 303 -24.74 50.63 -8.03
CA ALA A 303 -25.63 51.41 -7.16
C ALA A 303 -26.21 50.63 -5.98
N ILE A 304 -26.16 49.30 -6.00
CA ILE A 304 -26.87 48.42 -5.05
C ILE A 304 -26.18 48.38 -3.67
N THR A 305 -24.86 48.50 -3.61
CA THR A 305 -24.05 48.27 -2.39
C THR A 305 -23.81 49.51 -1.50
N LEU A 306 -24.49 50.63 -1.76
CA LEU A 306 -24.30 51.89 -1.02
C LEU A 306 -25.19 52.08 0.22
N VAL A 307 -25.85 51.02 0.71
CA VAL A 307 -26.74 51.05 1.88
C VAL A 307 -26.16 50.18 3.02
N PRO A 308 -25.78 50.77 4.18
CA PRO A 308 -25.28 50.01 5.34
C PRO A 308 -26.35 49.76 6.40
N GLU A 309 -26.29 48.59 7.07
CA GLU A 309 -26.89 48.39 8.39
C GLU A 309 -25.87 47.79 9.38
N ASP A 310 -25.88 48.30 10.61
CA ASP A 310 -24.98 47.90 11.71
C ASP A 310 -25.53 46.72 12.54
N LYS A 311 -24.63 45.83 12.99
CA LYS A 311 -24.48 45.53 14.44
C LYS A 311 -23.25 44.70 14.82
N VAL A 312 -22.38 45.34 15.60
CA VAL A 312 -21.61 44.78 16.73
C VAL A 312 -20.69 43.58 16.48
N SER A 313 -19.40 43.86 16.34
CA SER A 313 -18.41 43.49 17.38
C SER A 313 -17.13 44.33 17.27
N GLN A 314 -16.63 44.85 18.40
CA GLN A 314 -15.47 45.74 18.41
C GLN A 314 -14.16 44.98 18.68
N SER A 315 -13.21 44.99 17.73
CA SER A 315 -11.78 44.99 18.10
C SER A 315 -10.87 45.57 16.99
N ASN A 316 -10.05 46.57 17.37
CA ASN A 316 -8.65 46.78 16.95
C ASN A 316 -8.25 46.29 15.53
N ARG A 317 -7.95 47.15 14.53
CA ARG A 317 -6.99 48.29 14.59
C ARG A 317 -7.03 49.16 13.32
N ASN A 318 -6.54 50.38 13.48
CA ASN A 318 -5.96 51.32 12.51
C ASN A 318 -5.89 50.90 11.01
N LYS A 319 -6.50 51.72 10.15
CA LYS A 319 -6.11 51.81 8.73
C LYS A 319 -4.66 52.29 8.60
N GLY A 320 -3.96 51.75 7.60
CA GLY A 320 -2.66 52.22 7.09
C GLY A 320 -2.59 51.86 5.61
N ASP A 321 -1.83 52.62 4.81
CA ASP A 321 -1.93 52.58 3.34
C ASP A 321 -1.66 51.21 2.71
N SER A 322 -2.46 50.88 1.70
CA SER A 322 -2.32 49.73 0.81
C SER A 322 -1.19 49.92 -0.21
N SER A 323 0.03 50.15 0.28
CA SER A 323 1.23 50.11 -0.55
C SER A 323 1.52 48.66 -1.00
N ARG A 324 1.57 48.42 -2.31
CA ARG A 324 1.98 47.12 -2.88
C ARG A 324 3.40 46.79 -2.39
N PRO A 325 3.69 45.55 -1.94
CA PRO A 325 5.03 45.21 -1.46
C PRO A 325 6.05 45.24 -2.60
N ALA A 326 7.00 46.17 -2.52
CA ALA A 326 8.15 46.18 -3.42
C ALA A 326 9.05 44.97 -3.11
N TYR A 327 9.26 44.12 -4.11
CA TYR A 327 10.21 43.01 -4.02
C TYR A 327 11.63 43.54 -3.73
N GLY A 328 12.26 43.01 -2.68
CA GLY A 328 13.61 43.41 -2.24
C GLY A 328 13.70 43.97 -0.80
N CYS A 329 12.57 44.32 -0.17
CA CYS A 329 12.59 44.76 1.23
C CYS A 329 12.92 43.61 2.20
N GLN A 330 14.00 43.75 2.98
CA GLN A 330 14.41 42.75 3.97
C GLN A 330 13.45 42.70 5.17
N VAL A 331 12.65 41.63 5.24
CA VAL A 331 11.64 41.43 6.30
C VAL A 331 12.33 41.20 7.66
N THR A 332 12.29 42.21 8.53
CA THR A 332 12.83 42.13 9.90
C THR A 332 11.72 41.73 10.89
N VAL A 333 11.70 40.45 11.26
CA VAL A 333 10.77 39.91 12.26
C VAL A 333 11.18 40.36 13.67
N GLN A 334 10.49 41.39 14.19
CA GLN A 334 10.70 41.91 15.55
C GLN A 334 9.69 41.34 16.53
N SER A 335 10.14 40.95 17.73
CA SER A 335 9.24 40.44 18.78
C SER A 335 8.33 41.54 19.35
N GLU A 336 7.18 41.17 19.92
CA GLU A 336 6.28 42.16 20.52
C GLU A 336 6.92 42.88 21.72
N LYS A 337 7.75 42.19 22.53
CA LYS A 337 8.56 42.82 23.58
C LYS A 337 9.52 43.87 23.01
N GLU A 338 10.22 43.57 21.92
CA GLU A 338 11.12 44.54 21.27
C GLU A 338 10.33 45.76 20.75
N LYS A 339 9.17 45.53 20.14
CA LYS A 339 8.25 46.57 19.65
C LYS A 339 7.67 47.43 20.79
N GLN A 340 7.58 46.91 22.02
CA GLN A 340 7.22 47.66 23.22
C GLN A 340 8.40 48.48 23.76
N LEU A 341 9.59 47.90 23.90
CA LEU A 341 10.81 48.61 24.33
C LEU A 341 11.16 49.77 23.38
N ALA A 342 11.06 49.56 22.07
CA ALA A 342 11.25 50.60 21.06
C ALA A 342 10.21 51.74 21.15
N LYS A 343 8.99 51.44 21.62
CA LYS A 343 7.96 52.47 21.91
C LYS A 343 8.26 53.24 23.18
N GLN A 344 8.72 52.59 24.25
CA GLN A 344 9.14 53.27 25.49
C GLN A 344 10.30 54.23 25.21
N PHE A 345 11.37 53.75 24.56
CA PHE A 345 12.52 54.57 24.20
C PHE A 345 12.11 55.81 23.38
N ARG A 346 11.28 55.63 22.33
CA ARG A 346 10.77 56.76 21.52
C ARG A 346 9.82 57.70 22.28
N LYS A 347 9.14 57.24 23.34
CA LYS A 347 8.27 58.07 24.19
C LYS A 347 9.12 58.97 25.11
N GLU A 348 10.20 58.43 25.66
CA GLU A 348 11.09 59.15 26.59
C GLU A 348 12.07 60.05 25.84
N GLU A 349 12.58 59.64 24.67
CA GLU A 349 13.32 60.51 23.76
C GLU A 349 12.47 61.70 23.30
N LYS A 350 11.15 61.50 23.08
CA LYS A 350 10.22 62.61 22.81
C LYS A 350 9.99 63.50 24.02
N LYS A 351 9.89 62.99 25.25
CA LYS A 351 9.82 63.82 26.47
C LYS A 351 11.07 64.71 26.61
N MET A 352 12.27 64.14 26.43
CA MET A 352 13.53 64.88 26.41
C MET A 352 13.50 66.02 25.37
N LYS A 353 13.01 65.74 24.15
CA LYS A 353 12.98 66.72 23.05
C LYS A 353 11.88 67.78 23.12
N THR A 354 10.84 67.62 23.95
CA THR A 354 9.74 68.60 24.09
C THR A 354 9.79 69.45 25.37
N GLY A 355 10.82 69.29 26.21
CA GLY A 355 11.15 70.24 27.27
C GLY A 355 10.13 70.37 28.41
N LYS A 356 9.17 69.45 28.52
CA LYS A 356 8.21 69.42 29.65
C LYS A 356 8.79 68.62 30.82
N GLN A 357 9.12 69.33 31.89
CA GLN A 357 9.26 68.73 33.22
C GLN A 357 7.86 68.38 33.76
N ASP A 358 7.70 67.16 34.28
CA ASP A 358 6.52 66.78 35.07
C ASP A 358 6.82 67.01 36.54
N ASP A 359 5.85 67.55 37.29
CA ASP A 359 6.04 68.00 38.68
C ASP A 359 6.05 66.85 39.68
N SER A 360 7.17 66.13 39.74
CA SER A 360 7.47 65.14 40.78
C SER A 360 8.98 65.06 41.02
N GLY A 361 9.43 65.47 42.21
CA GLY A 361 10.83 65.71 42.54
C GLY A 361 11.69 64.46 42.76
N GLN A 362 11.81 63.60 41.75
CA GLN A 362 12.81 62.50 41.73
C GLN A 362 13.59 62.49 40.40
N PRO A 363 14.94 62.53 40.44
CA PRO A 363 15.75 62.43 39.23
C PRO A 363 15.75 60.98 38.72
N MET A 364 14.83 60.66 37.82
CA MET A 364 14.84 59.39 37.08
C MET A 364 16.13 59.28 36.25
N THR A 365 17.08 58.48 36.73
CA THR A 365 18.37 58.23 36.06
C THR A 365 18.19 57.33 34.84
N PHE A 366 17.60 57.87 33.78
CA PHE A 366 17.48 57.23 32.48
C PHE A 366 18.88 57.01 31.88
N ASN A 367 19.43 55.79 32.03
CA ASN A 367 20.70 55.40 31.42
C ASN A 367 20.45 54.73 30.05
N PRO A 368 20.79 55.37 28.92
CA PRO A 368 20.56 54.80 27.59
C PRO A 368 21.37 53.53 27.32
N GLN A 369 22.46 53.28 28.06
CA GLN A 369 23.27 52.07 27.92
C GLN A 369 22.58 50.85 28.54
N GLU A 370 21.89 51.03 29.66
CA GLU A 370 21.24 49.95 30.40
C GLU A 370 20.00 49.41 29.66
N LEU A 371 19.19 50.31 29.07
CA LEU A 371 18.10 49.95 28.17
C LEU A 371 18.58 49.30 26.85
N ARG A 372 19.79 49.63 26.38
CA ARG A 372 20.42 48.93 25.25
C ARG A 372 20.85 47.51 25.66
N ALA A 373 21.53 47.36 26.79
CA ALA A 373 21.91 46.06 27.32
C ALA A 373 20.70 45.15 27.56
N GLN A 374 19.59 45.67 28.09
CA GLN A 374 18.32 44.93 28.21
C GLN A 374 17.74 44.52 26.86
N ARG A 375 17.83 45.36 25.81
CA ARG A 375 17.41 44.99 24.45
C ARG A 375 18.34 43.94 23.82
N GLU A 376 19.64 44.05 24.03
CA GLU A 376 20.62 43.06 23.53
C GLU A 376 20.44 41.71 24.22
N LEU A 377 20.24 41.68 25.55
CA LEU A 377 19.87 40.47 26.29
C LEU A 377 18.54 39.88 25.80
N ALA A 378 17.54 40.72 25.53
CA ALA A 378 16.27 40.26 24.95
C ALA A 378 16.47 39.64 23.56
N LEU A 379 17.26 40.26 22.69
CA LEU A 379 17.61 39.74 21.37
C LEU A 379 18.40 38.42 21.46
N HIS A 380 19.39 38.33 22.35
CA HIS A 380 20.15 37.09 22.60
C HIS A 380 19.28 35.96 23.13
N SER A 381 18.29 36.29 23.98
CA SER A 381 17.30 35.31 24.47
C SER A 381 16.34 34.86 23.38
N ALA A 382 16.01 35.74 22.41
CA ALA A 382 15.13 35.42 21.30
C ALA A 382 15.83 34.59 20.21
N SER A 383 17.11 34.87 19.90
CA SER A 383 17.90 34.10 18.93
C SER A 383 18.23 32.69 19.42
N ALA A 384 18.13 32.43 20.73
CA ALA A 384 18.29 31.10 21.32
C ALA A 384 17.03 30.21 21.24
N VAL A 385 15.88 30.75 20.79
CA VAL A 385 14.63 30.00 20.65
C VAL A 385 14.39 29.62 19.19
N PRO A 386 14.13 28.34 18.86
CA PRO A 386 13.86 27.92 17.48
C PRO A 386 12.63 28.61 16.88
N LEU A 387 12.80 29.33 15.76
CA LEU A 387 11.75 30.12 15.10
C LEU A 387 10.51 29.30 14.65
N PHE A 388 10.63 27.97 14.57
CA PHE A 388 9.53 27.06 14.24
C PHE A 388 9.12 26.13 15.40
N SER A 389 9.42 26.49 16.66
CA SER A 389 8.77 25.84 17.82
C SER A 389 7.33 26.33 17.97
N GLY A 390 6.47 26.03 16.99
CA GLY A 390 5.04 26.14 17.11
C GLY A 390 4.59 25.27 18.28
N ARG A 391 4.17 25.90 19.38
CA ARG A 391 3.73 25.18 20.58
C ARG A 391 2.35 24.55 20.35
N SER A 392 2.36 23.39 19.70
CA SER A 392 1.68 22.27 20.35
C SER A 392 2.28 22.18 21.76
N ALA A 393 1.44 22.31 22.78
CA ALA A 393 1.89 22.06 24.14
C ALA A 393 2.30 20.59 24.19
N TYR A 394 3.60 20.31 24.35
CA TYR A 394 4.09 18.95 24.55
C TYR A 394 3.67 18.50 25.94
N THR A 395 2.39 18.16 26.08
CA THR A 395 1.89 17.37 27.20
C THR A 395 2.80 16.15 27.29
N PRO A 396 3.44 15.89 28.45
CA PRO A 396 4.20 14.68 28.61
C PRO A 396 3.24 13.52 28.37
N ALA A 397 3.52 12.71 27.35
CA ALA A 397 2.62 11.63 26.94
C ALA A 397 2.28 10.75 28.15
N GLU A 398 1.00 10.44 28.36
CA GLU A 398 0.56 9.67 29.52
C GLU A 398 1.30 8.33 29.56
N ARG A 399 2.11 8.13 30.60
CA ARG A 399 2.99 6.98 30.70
C ARG A 399 2.24 5.81 31.35
N PHE A 400 1.53 5.06 30.52
CA PHE A 400 0.81 3.87 30.93
C PHE A 400 1.76 2.82 31.57
N PRO A 401 1.36 2.17 32.67
CA PRO A 401 2.28 1.38 33.50
C PRO A 401 2.82 0.10 32.83
N ASN A 402 2.10 -0.41 31.83
CA ASN A 402 2.38 -1.67 31.14
C ASN A 402 2.85 -1.47 29.69
N VAL A 403 3.28 -0.26 29.34
CA VAL A 403 3.77 0.11 28.00
C VAL A 403 5.29 0.29 28.04
N TYR A 404 6.01 -0.63 27.40
CA TYR A 404 7.46 -0.68 27.35
C TYR A 404 7.98 -0.32 25.95
N ASP A 405 7.66 0.88 25.45
CA ASP A 405 8.15 1.42 24.17
C ASP A 405 9.28 2.43 24.37
N THR A 406 10.54 1.97 24.31
CA THR A 406 11.70 2.86 24.34
C THR A 406 12.04 3.43 22.94
N MET A 407 11.46 2.94 21.84
CA MET A 407 11.59 3.58 20.53
C MET A 407 10.80 4.90 20.47
N GLN A 408 9.66 4.99 21.15
CA GLN A 408 8.91 6.23 21.34
C GLN A 408 9.68 7.24 22.21
N GLU A 409 10.37 6.76 23.26
CA GLU A 409 11.26 7.59 24.11
C GLU A 409 12.51 8.08 23.36
N ALA A 410 13.10 7.25 22.49
CA ALA A 410 14.37 7.50 21.80
C ALA A 410 14.29 8.34 20.50
N ARG A 411 13.16 8.99 20.19
CA ARG A 411 12.94 9.77 18.94
C ARG A 411 13.78 11.07 18.82
N GLN A 412 14.92 11.17 19.51
CA GLN A 412 15.73 12.39 19.62
C GLN A 412 17.05 12.37 18.81
N SER A 413 17.58 11.20 18.45
CA SER A 413 18.87 11.03 17.76
C SER A 413 18.72 10.55 16.31
N SER A 414 19.14 11.35 15.34
CA SER A 414 18.92 11.07 13.90
C SER A 414 20.20 11.01 13.07
N ALA A 415 20.28 10.02 12.18
CA ALA A 415 21.29 9.91 11.12
C ALA A 415 20.71 10.33 9.75
N PHE A 416 21.56 10.36 8.72
CA PHE A 416 21.18 10.56 7.32
C PHE A 416 21.75 9.45 6.45
N ILE A 417 20.93 8.87 5.57
CA ILE A 417 21.33 7.93 4.51
C ILE A 417 20.61 8.31 3.22
N GLY A 418 21.35 8.50 2.12
CA GLY A 418 20.78 8.85 0.82
C GLY A 418 19.92 10.13 0.86
N ASP A 419 20.44 11.17 1.52
CA ASP A 419 19.76 12.45 1.81
C ASP A 419 18.46 12.36 2.65
N VAL A 420 18.02 11.15 3.04
CA VAL A 420 16.87 10.93 3.91
C VAL A 420 17.29 10.84 5.38
N LYS A 421 16.59 11.60 6.25
CA LYS A 421 16.75 11.54 7.71
C LYS A 421 16.13 10.25 8.27
N MET A 422 16.92 9.46 9.00
CA MET A 422 16.54 8.15 9.55
C MET A 422 16.95 8.00 11.02
N TYR A 423 16.28 7.09 11.73
CA TYR A 423 16.62 6.70 13.10
C TYR A 423 17.16 5.27 13.05
N LEU A 424 18.47 5.09 13.26
CA LEU A 424 19.13 3.78 13.24
C LEU A 424 19.84 3.53 14.58
N PRO A 425 19.96 2.26 15.04
CA PRO A 425 20.74 1.93 16.23
C PRO A 425 22.21 2.31 16.05
N GLU A 426 22.85 2.81 17.12
CA GLU A 426 24.21 3.38 17.07
C GLU A 426 25.27 2.40 16.55
N ASN A 427 25.06 1.10 16.73
CA ASN A 427 25.99 0.02 16.36
C ASN A 427 25.75 -0.59 14.96
N PHE A 428 25.04 0.08 14.05
CA PHE A 428 24.84 -0.42 12.69
C PHE A 428 26.15 -0.47 11.89
N GLN A 429 26.30 -1.48 11.03
CA GLN A 429 27.43 -1.63 10.12
C GLN A 429 26.96 -1.49 8.67
N ARG A 430 27.77 -0.87 7.82
CA ARG A 430 27.48 -0.65 6.39
C ARG A 430 28.68 -1.04 5.54
N SER A 431 28.50 -2.05 4.69
CA SER A 431 29.48 -2.52 3.70
C SER A 431 28.94 -2.29 2.29
N SER A 432 29.80 -1.91 1.35
CA SER A 432 29.36 -1.55 -0.01
C SER A 432 30.29 -2.16 -1.04
N ASN A 433 29.82 -3.22 -1.68
CA ASN A 433 30.54 -3.98 -2.71
C ASN A 433 30.18 -3.44 -4.12
N LYS A 434 30.77 -4.03 -5.18
CA LYS A 434 30.43 -3.68 -6.57
C LYS A 434 28.99 -4.06 -6.93
N ILE A 435 28.55 -5.25 -6.48
CA ILE A 435 27.24 -5.83 -6.81
C ILE A 435 26.12 -5.28 -5.92
N TYR A 436 26.38 -5.18 -4.61
CA TYR A 436 25.37 -4.82 -3.61
C TYR A 436 25.89 -3.87 -2.53
N GLU A 437 24.97 -3.20 -1.86
CA GLU A 437 25.18 -2.53 -0.58
C GLU A 437 24.49 -3.32 0.53
N GLU A 438 25.18 -3.54 1.65
CA GLU A 438 24.70 -4.28 2.81
C GLU A 438 24.71 -3.39 4.06
N VAL A 439 23.58 -3.34 4.76
CA VAL A 439 23.40 -2.68 6.06
C VAL A 439 23.03 -3.74 7.09
N HIS A 440 23.95 -4.01 8.01
CA HIS A 440 23.74 -4.94 9.10
C HIS A 440 23.35 -4.19 10.39
N ILE A 441 22.22 -4.56 10.97
CA ILE A 441 21.74 -4.09 12.26
C ILE A 441 21.91 -5.24 13.27
N PRO A 442 22.80 -5.11 14.28
CA PRO A 442 23.00 -6.15 15.28
C PRO A 442 21.74 -6.32 16.14
N SER A 443 21.63 -7.46 16.82
CA SER A 443 20.56 -7.69 17.79
C SER A 443 20.62 -6.67 18.93
N GLY A 444 19.54 -5.92 19.15
CA GLY A 444 19.45 -4.95 20.24
C GLY A 444 19.48 -5.59 21.63
N ASP A 445 19.81 -4.76 22.64
CA ASP A 445 19.98 -5.21 24.02
C ASP A 445 18.72 -5.88 24.62
N PRO A 446 18.88 -6.92 25.46
CA PRO A 446 17.75 -7.60 26.09
C PRO A 446 17.01 -6.67 27.06
N ALA A 447 15.68 -6.82 27.16
CA ALA A 447 14.84 -5.92 27.95
C ALA A 447 15.28 -5.81 29.43
N PRO A 448 15.27 -4.62 30.07
CA PRO A 448 15.87 -4.38 31.38
C PRO A 448 15.33 -5.31 32.47
N LEU A 449 16.22 -6.06 33.16
CA LEU A 449 15.87 -7.25 33.96
C LEU A 449 14.74 -7.07 35.01
N GLN A 450 14.56 -5.86 35.52
CA GLN A 450 13.57 -5.49 36.55
C GLN A 450 12.12 -5.80 36.14
N VAL A 451 11.76 -5.64 34.86
CA VAL A 451 10.39 -5.84 34.37
C VAL A 451 10.08 -7.33 34.31
N GLY A 452 9.19 -7.84 35.18
CA GLY A 452 8.84 -9.27 35.20
C GLY A 452 9.95 -10.18 35.75
N GLU A 453 10.80 -9.66 36.64
CA GLU A 453 11.88 -10.40 37.32
C GLU A 453 11.33 -11.62 38.12
N LYS A 454 10.17 -11.47 38.74
CA LYS A 454 9.45 -12.55 39.43
C LYS A 454 8.63 -13.35 38.42
N LEU A 455 9.12 -14.52 38.04
CA LEU A 455 8.37 -15.49 37.25
C LEU A 455 7.35 -16.22 38.13
N VAL A 456 6.09 -16.26 37.70
CA VAL A 456 5.02 -16.98 38.42
C VAL A 456 5.26 -18.49 38.28
N ALA A 457 5.32 -19.21 39.40
CA ALA A 457 5.49 -20.66 39.39
C ALA A 457 4.14 -21.33 39.11
N VAL A 458 4.13 -22.38 38.27
CA VAL A 458 2.87 -23.09 37.94
C VAL A 458 2.29 -23.77 39.19
N ALA A 459 3.12 -24.13 40.16
CA ALA A 459 2.69 -24.68 41.45
C ALA A 459 2.00 -23.66 42.39
N GLU A 460 2.04 -22.36 42.08
CA GLU A 460 1.32 -21.30 42.82
C GLU A 460 -0.08 -21.04 42.23
N LEU A 461 -0.44 -21.71 41.14
CA LEU A 461 -1.72 -21.57 40.47
C LEU A 461 -2.76 -22.57 41.01
N ASP A 462 -4.05 -22.28 40.80
CA ASP A 462 -5.14 -23.20 41.12
C ASP A 462 -5.00 -24.54 40.36
N GLU A 463 -5.51 -25.64 40.92
CA GLU A 463 -5.40 -27.01 40.36
C GLU A 463 -5.80 -27.10 38.88
N ILE A 464 -6.82 -26.32 38.47
CA ILE A 464 -7.32 -26.22 37.09
C ILE A 464 -6.25 -25.68 36.13
N ALA A 465 -5.51 -24.67 36.56
CA ALA A 465 -4.39 -24.12 35.79
C ALA A 465 -3.16 -25.05 35.86
N GLN A 466 -2.90 -25.72 36.99
CA GLN A 466 -1.85 -26.74 37.07
C GLN A 466 -2.07 -27.89 36.07
N MET A 467 -3.33 -28.34 35.91
CA MET A 467 -3.71 -29.33 34.91
C MET A 467 -3.48 -28.82 33.47
N ALA A 468 -3.91 -27.60 33.15
CA ALA A 468 -3.77 -27.03 31.80
C ALA A 468 -2.32 -26.63 31.41
N PHE A 469 -1.47 -26.34 32.39
CA PHE A 469 -0.04 -26.02 32.18
C PHE A 469 0.92 -27.20 32.45
N LYS A 470 0.40 -28.43 32.60
CA LYS A 470 1.17 -29.65 32.86
C LYS A 470 2.43 -29.77 31.99
N GLY A 471 3.59 -29.89 32.64
CA GLY A 471 4.92 -29.91 32.00
C GLY A 471 5.64 -28.56 31.99
N THR A 472 4.94 -27.46 32.25
CA THR A 472 5.53 -26.12 32.46
C THR A 472 5.83 -25.94 33.95
N LYS A 473 7.02 -25.41 34.30
CA LYS A 473 7.39 -25.12 35.71
C LYS A 473 7.10 -23.67 36.12
N PHE A 474 7.38 -22.73 35.23
CA PHE A 474 7.19 -21.29 35.43
C PHE A 474 6.56 -20.69 34.18
N LEU A 475 5.71 -19.67 34.36
CA LEU A 475 5.28 -18.82 33.25
C LEU A 475 6.48 -18.02 32.73
N ASN A 476 6.48 -17.66 31.45
CA ASN A 476 7.55 -16.81 30.91
C ASN A 476 7.44 -15.37 31.43
N ARG A 477 8.45 -14.55 31.15
CA ARG A 477 8.57 -13.16 31.60
C ARG A 477 7.34 -12.29 31.27
N ILE A 478 6.87 -12.33 30.01
CA ILE A 478 5.69 -11.58 29.58
C ILE A 478 4.42 -12.16 30.22
N GLN A 479 4.27 -13.49 30.22
CA GLN A 479 3.13 -14.18 30.82
C GLN A 479 2.99 -13.87 32.31
N SER A 480 4.11 -13.69 33.03
CA SER A 480 4.14 -13.33 34.46
C SER A 480 3.74 -11.86 34.71
N VAL A 481 4.07 -10.94 33.80
CA VAL A 481 3.63 -9.53 33.88
C VAL A 481 2.13 -9.40 33.57
N VAL A 482 1.65 -10.10 32.54
CA VAL A 482 0.23 -10.06 32.12
C VAL A 482 -0.66 -10.92 33.05
N PHE A 483 -0.08 -11.81 33.87
CA PHE A 483 -0.80 -12.79 34.70
C PHE A 483 -1.93 -12.19 35.53
N GLU A 484 -1.69 -11.08 36.22
CA GLU A 484 -2.68 -10.47 37.13
C GLU A 484 -3.94 -10.04 36.36
N ALA A 485 -3.77 -9.38 35.21
CA ALA A 485 -4.89 -8.96 34.37
C ALA A 485 -5.53 -10.13 33.61
N ALA A 486 -4.75 -11.10 33.12
CA ALA A 486 -5.29 -12.24 32.39
C ALA A 486 -6.08 -13.21 33.28
N TYR A 487 -5.56 -13.52 34.48
CA TYR A 487 -6.02 -14.62 35.31
C TYR A 487 -6.89 -14.22 36.51
N ARG A 488 -6.99 -12.92 36.84
CA ARG A 488 -7.78 -12.45 38.00
C ARG A 488 -8.82 -11.37 37.69
N THR A 489 -8.76 -10.67 36.56
CA THR A 489 -9.75 -9.64 36.19
C THR A 489 -10.52 -9.99 34.92
N ASN A 490 -11.71 -9.40 34.75
CA ASN A 490 -12.52 -9.49 33.54
C ASN A 490 -12.25 -8.36 32.53
N GLU A 491 -11.22 -7.55 32.74
CA GLU A 491 -10.86 -6.42 31.85
C GLU A 491 -10.60 -6.91 30.42
N ASN A 492 -11.06 -6.13 29.43
CA ASN A 492 -10.63 -6.30 28.04
C ASN A 492 -9.12 -6.08 27.95
N LEU A 493 -8.42 -6.92 27.17
CA LEU A 493 -6.96 -6.86 27.05
C LEU A 493 -6.51 -6.59 25.62
N LEU A 494 -5.42 -5.85 25.46
CA LEU A 494 -4.62 -5.80 24.23
C LEU A 494 -3.16 -6.11 24.57
N ILE A 495 -2.64 -7.23 24.08
CA ILE A 495 -1.24 -7.63 24.25
C ILE A 495 -0.50 -7.52 22.91
N CYS A 496 0.29 -6.47 22.78
CA CYS A 496 1.24 -6.27 21.68
C CYS A 496 2.60 -6.83 22.11
N ALA A 497 3.05 -7.93 21.50
CA ALA A 497 4.32 -8.58 21.85
C ALA A 497 5.01 -9.21 20.62
N PRO A 498 6.35 -9.32 20.58
CA PRO A 498 7.06 -9.88 19.43
C PRO A 498 6.64 -11.33 19.11
N THR A 499 6.61 -11.69 17.83
CA THR A 499 6.32 -13.08 17.41
C THR A 499 7.27 -14.06 18.10
N GLY A 500 6.70 -15.12 18.70
CA GLY A 500 7.42 -16.07 19.56
C GLY A 500 7.31 -15.80 21.07
N ALA A 501 6.84 -14.62 21.52
CA ALA A 501 6.68 -14.24 22.93
C ALA A 501 5.73 -15.14 23.77
N GLY A 502 5.03 -16.10 23.16
CA GLY A 502 4.15 -17.04 23.85
C GLY A 502 2.74 -16.51 24.13
N LYS A 503 2.20 -15.66 23.23
CA LYS A 503 0.84 -15.10 23.28
C LYS A 503 -0.25 -16.17 23.55
N THR A 504 -0.10 -17.36 22.97
CA THR A 504 -1.02 -18.51 23.15
C THR A 504 -1.17 -18.98 24.61
N ASN A 505 -0.13 -18.85 25.45
CA ASN A 505 -0.26 -19.15 26.88
C ASN A 505 -1.01 -18.02 27.63
N ILE A 506 -0.98 -16.79 27.14
CA ILE A 506 -1.76 -15.67 27.70
C ILE A 506 -3.24 -15.88 27.39
N ALA A 507 -3.56 -16.30 26.16
CA ALA A 507 -4.89 -16.80 25.81
C ALA A 507 -5.36 -17.94 26.73
N MET A 508 -4.48 -18.90 27.03
CA MET A 508 -4.81 -19.97 27.98
C MET A 508 -5.14 -19.42 29.38
N LEU A 509 -4.43 -18.41 29.89
CA LEU A 509 -4.76 -17.77 31.17
C LEU A 509 -6.16 -17.13 31.16
N THR A 510 -6.53 -16.39 30.11
CA THR A 510 -7.87 -15.78 30.02
C THR A 510 -8.97 -16.84 29.85
N ILE A 511 -8.70 -17.94 29.14
CA ILE A 511 -9.62 -19.09 29.04
C ILE A 511 -9.84 -19.73 30.42
N LEU A 512 -8.78 -20.00 31.17
CA LEU A 512 -8.88 -20.63 32.49
C LEU A 512 -9.57 -19.72 33.52
N HIS A 513 -9.42 -18.39 33.40
CA HIS A 513 -10.17 -17.41 34.19
C HIS A 513 -11.67 -17.42 33.87
N GLU A 514 -12.04 -17.56 32.60
CA GLU A 514 -13.45 -17.75 32.20
C GLU A 514 -14.00 -19.06 32.77
N LEU A 515 -13.29 -20.18 32.57
CA LEU A 515 -13.69 -21.49 33.11
C LEU A 515 -13.92 -21.44 34.63
N LYS A 516 -13.09 -20.69 35.38
CA LYS A 516 -13.17 -20.53 36.84
C LYS A 516 -14.47 -19.86 37.31
N GLN A 517 -15.07 -19.00 36.51
CA GLN A 517 -16.32 -18.31 36.85
C GLN A 517 -17.56 -19.22 36.79
N HIS A 518 -17.51 -20.27 35.96
CA HIS A 518 -18.63 -21.21 35.74
C HIS A 518 -18.51 -22.50 36.57
N ILE A 519 -17.81 -22.46 37.71
CA ILE A 519 -17.62 -23.61 38.60
C ILE A 519 -18.60 -23.56 39.76
N ALA A 520 -19.49 -24.54 39.83
CA ALA A 520 -20.38 -24.74 40.96
C ALA A 520 -20.08 -26.11 41.61
N GLN A 521 -19.89 -26.13 42.94
CA GLN A 521 -19.70 -27.37 43.71
C GLN A 521 -18.57 -28.28 43.20
N GLY A 522 -17.52 -27.70 42.59
CA GLY A 522 -16.39 -28.44 42.02
C GLY A 522 -16.61 -28.95 40.58
N VAL A 523 -17.76 -28.68 39.96
CA VAL A 523 -18.09 -29.07 38.59
C VAL A 523 -18.16 -27.82 37.70
N ILE A 524 -17.49 -27.87 36.53
CA ILE A 524 -17.60 -26.83 35.51
C ILE A 524 -18.94 -27.00 34.78
N LYS A 525 -19.79 -25.97 34.81
CA LYS A 525 -21.07 -25.94 34.09
C LYS A 525 -20.85 -25.64 32.60
N LYS A 526 -20.82 -26.69 31.78
CA LYS A 526 -20.41 -26.62 30.36
C LYS A 526 -21.40 -25.92 29.41
N ASP A 527 -22.59 -25.59 29.90
CA ASP A 527 -23.70 -25.07 29.08
C ASP A 527 -23.99 -23.58 29.32
N GLU A 528 -23.39 -22.96 30.35
CA GLU A 528 -23.62 -21.55 30.71
C GLU A 528 -22.69 -20.55 29.99
N PHE A 529 -21.65 -21.04 29.30
CA PHE A 529 -20.64 -20.21 28.64
C PHE A 529 -20.10 -20.82 27.34
N LYS A 530 -19.58 -19.97 26.46
CA LYS A 530 -18.75 -20.32 25.30
C LYS A 530 -17.58 -19.37 25.12
N VAL A 531 -16.48 -19.91 24.62
CA VAL A 531 -15.24 -19.21 24.29
C VAL A 531 -15.02 -19.26 22.78
N ILE A 532 -14.77 -18.11 22.16
CA ILE A 532 -14.44 -18.01 20.73
C ILE A 532 -12.97 -17.61 20.58
N TYR A 533 -12.20 -18.40 19.83
CA TYR A 533 -10.85 -18.06 19.40
C TYR A 533 -10.85 -17.80 17.90
N VAL A 534 -10.71 -16.52 17.52
CA VAL A 534 -10.60 -16.08 16.12
C VAL A 534 -9.13 -16.12 15.73
N ALA A 535 -8.76 -17.08 14.89
CA ALA A 535 -7.41 -17.25 14.37
C ALA A 535 -7.28 -16.70 12.93
N PRO A 536 -6.17 -16.04 12.57
CA PRO A 536 -5.98 -15.41 11.25
C PRO A 536 -6.02 -16.38 10.06
N MET A 537 -5.70 -17.67 10.24
CA MET A 537 -5.68 -18.67 9.16
C MET A 537 -6.26 -20.02 9.59
N LYS A 538 -6.89 -20.73 8.63
CA LYS A 538 -7.37 -22.12 8.78
C LYS A 538 -6.30 -23.07 9.36
N ALA A 539 -5.05 -22.96 8.88
CA ALA A 539 -3.95 -23.83 9.32
C ALA A 539 -3.56 -23.58 10.79
N LEU A 540 -3.52 -22.30 11.21
CA LEU A 540 -3.28 -21.92 12.60
C LEU A 540 -4.47 -22.30 13.49
N ALA A 541 -5.71 -22.14 13.03
CA ALA A 541 -6.91 -22.62 13.73
C ALA A 541 -6.81 -24.12 14.05
N ALA A 542 -6.45 -24.95 13.07
CA ALA A 542 -6.23 -26.38 13.26
C ALA A 542 -5.08 -26.68 14.24
N GLU A 543 -3.99 -25.89 14.25
CA GLU A 543 -2.91 -26.01 15.24
C GLU A 543 -3.41 -25.69 16.65
N MET A 544 -4.17 -24.61 16.81
CA MET A 544 -4.72 -24.18 18.08
C MET A 544 -5.76 -25.17 18.64
N VAL A 545 -6.59 -25.78 17.81
CA VAL A 545 -7.52 -26.86 18.24
C VAL A 545 -6.74 -28.04 18.84
N ARG A 546 -5.62 -28.45 18.25
CA ARG A 546 -4.77 -29.52 18.81
C ARG A 546 -4.12 -29.12 20.14
N ASN A 547 -3.62 -27.88 20.22
CA ASN A 547 -2.90 -27.35 21.39
C ASN A 547 -3.83 -27.07 22.58
N PHE A 548 -4.96 -26.38 22.37
CA PHE A 548 -5.97 -26.15 23.40
C PHE A 548 -6.71 -27.44 23.75
N GLY A 549 -7.06 -28.27 22.77
CA GLY A 549 -7.72 -29.56 23.00
C GLY A 549 -6.94 -30.45 23.97
N GLY A 550 -5.68 -30.76 23.69
CA GLY A 550 -4.86 -31.62 24.56
C GLY A 550 -4.51 -31.04 25.93
N ARG A 551 -4.72 -29.72 26.17
CA ARG A 551 -4.55 -29.08 27.47
C ARG A 551 -5.85 -28.92 28.27
N LEU A 552 -7.00 -28.87 27.58
CA LEU A 552 -8.33 -28.67 28.18
C LEU A 552 -9.14 -29.97 28.28
N GLU A 553 -8.72 -31.03 27.58
CA GLU A 553 -9.23 -32.40 27.72
C GLU A 553 -9.24 -32.92 29.18
N PRO A 554 -8.21 -32.69 30.03
CA PRO A 554 -8.24 -33.06 31.45
C PRO A 554 -9.36 -32.37 32.26
N LEU A 555 -9.86 -31.22 31.78
CA LEU A 555 -10.99 -30.49 32.36
C LEU A 555 -12.34 -30.90 31.73
N GLY A 556 -12.31 -31.85 30.79
CA GLY A 556 -13.49 -32.31 30.04
C GLY A 556 -14.09 -31.25 29.10
N ILE A 557 -13.32 -30.23 28.71
CA ILE A 557 -13.76 -29.11 27.88
C ILE A 557 -13.60 -29.45 26.41
N ALA A 558 -14.68 -29.40 25.63
CA ALA A 558 -14.67 -29.74 24.22
C ALA A 558 -14.25 -28.53 23.36
N VAL A 559 -13.07 -28.64 22.74
CA VAL A 559 -12.53 -27.71 21.74
C VAL A 559 -12.78 -28.27 20.33
N ARG A 560 -13.32 -27.46 19.40
CA ARG A 560 -13.48 -27.87 17.99
C ARG A 560 -13.12 -26.76 17.00
N GLU A 561 -12.76 -27.19 15.79
CA GLU A 561 -12.59 -26.34 14.62
C GLU A 561 -13.95 -26.01 14.00
N LEU A 562 -14.19 -24.73 13.70
CA LEU A 562 -15.31 -24.26 12.90
C LEU A 562 -14.77 -23.38 11.78
N THR A 563 -14.54 -23.96 10.60
CA THR A 563 -13.93 -23.27 9.45
C THR A 563 -14.84 -23.38 8.20
N GLY A 564 -14.35 -22.97 7.04
CA GLY A 564 -15.03 -23.25 5.77
C GLY A 564 -15.10 -24.74 5.44
N ASP A 565 -14.09 -25.51 5.88
CA ASP A 565 -13.86 -26.90 5.47
C ASP A 565 -14.41 -27.90 6.50
N MET A 566 -14.45 -27.50 7.78
CA MET A 566 -15.10 -28.24 8.85
C MET A 566 -16.39 -27.53 9.27
N GLN A 567 -17.52 -28.06 8.81
CA GLN A 567 -18.86 -27.63 9.24
C GLN A 567 -19.31 -28.51 10.41
N LEU A 568 -19.70 -27.88 11.52
CA LEU A 568 -20.30 -28.54 12.68
C LEU A 568 -21.83 -28.42 12.61
N THR A 569 -22.55 -29.45 13.05
CA THR A 569 -24.00 -29.39 13.24
C THR A 569 -24.36 -28.47 14.41
N LYS A 570 -25.58 -27.92 14.45
CA LYS A 570 -26.02 -27.07 15.58
C LYS A 570 -25.93 -27.81 16.92
N ALA A 571 -26.13 -29.13 16.96
CA ALA A 571 -25.95 -29.95 18.15
C ALA A 571 -24.47 -30.02 18.62
N GLU A 572 -23.52 -30.18 17.69
CA GLU A 572 -22.08 -30.15 18.03
C GLU A 572 -21.62 -28.77 18.48
N ILE A 573 -22.14 -27.70 17.87
CA ILE A 573 -21.87 -26.31 18.26
C ILE A 573 -22.42 -26.01 19.67
N LEU A 574 -23.59 -26.56 20.04
CA LEU A 574 -24.13 -26.46 21.40
C LEU A 574 -23.29 -27.27 22.41
N ASN A 575 -22.91 -28.50 22.06
CA ASN A 575 -22.13 -29.38 22.94
C ASN A 575 -20.65 -28.96 23.14
N THR A 576 -20.15 -27.96 22.39
CA THR A 576 -18.75 -27.49 22.46
C THR A 576 -18.60 -26.18 23.22
N GLN A 577 -17.60 -26.11 24.10
CA GLN A 577 -17.36 -24.95 24.97
C GLN A 577 -16.38 -23.95 24.35
N MET A 578 -15.45 -24.44 23.52
CA MET A 578 -14.47 -23.60 22.82
C MET A 578 -14.52 -23.84 21.31
N LEU A 579 -14.80 -22.78 20.55
CA LEU A 579 -14.80 -22.79 19.09
C LEU A 579 -13.57 -22.04 18.58
N VAL A 580 -12.78 -22.69 17.73
CA VAL A 580 -11.65 -22.06 17.03
C VAL A 580 -12.03 -21.87 15.56
N THR A 581 -11.98 -20.64 15.08
CA THR A 581 -12.61 -20.19 13.83
C THR A 581 -11.77 -19.12 13.14
N THR A 582 -12.07 -18.77 11.88
CA THR A 582 -11.50 -17.58 11.21
C THR A 582 -12.47 -16.39 11.32
N PRO A 583 -12.01 -15.14 11.10
CA PRO A 583 -12.87 -13.96 11.20
C PRO A 583 -14.13 -14.09 10.33
N GLU A 584 -13.97 -14.51 9.07
CA GLU A 584 -15.06 -14.62 8.09
C GLU A 584 -16.06 -15.69 8.47
N LYS A 585 -15.57 -16.84 8.97
CA LYS A 585 -16.45 -17.94 9.36
C LYS A 585 -17.26 -17.59 10.61
N TRP A 586 -16.67 -16.83 11.54
CA TRP A 586 -17.40 -16.36 12.72
C TRP A 586 -18.38 -15.24 12.37
N ASP A 587 -18.00 -14.29 11.51
CA ASP A 587 -18.89 -13.26 10.97
C ASP A 587 -20.12 -13.89 10.30
N VAL A 588 -19.94 -14.82 9.35
CA VAL A 588 -21.02 -15.60 8.70
C VAL A 588 -21.95 -16.31 9.70
N VAL A 589 -21.43 -16.79 10.84
CA VAL A 589 -22.27 -17.39 11.89
C VAL A 589 -23.08 -16.31 12.62
N THR A 590 -22.45 -15.21 13.01
CA THR A 590 -23.16 -14.10 13.67
C THR A 590 -24.17 -13.37 12.78
N ARG A 591 -24.04 -13.47 11.44
CA ARG A 591 -25.01 -12.93 10.46
C ARG A 591 -26.32 -13.72 10.37
N LYS A 592 -26.43 -14.95 10.92
CA LYS A 592 -27.61 -15.81 10.76
C LYS A 592 -28.55 -15.76 11.97
N SER A 593 -29.59 -14.94 11.86
CA SER A 593 -30.59 -14.71 12.92
C SER A 593 -31.32 -16.00 13.39
N THR A 594 -31.58 -16.96 12.50
CA THR A 594 -32.42 -18.14 12.77
C THR A 594 -31.77 -19.21 13.66
N GLY A 595 -31.79 -18.93 14.96
CA GLY A 595 -31.46 -19.84 16.06
C GLY A 595 -30.12 -19.56 16.75
N ASP A 596 -29.24 -18.78 16.14
CA ASP A 596 -27.86 -18.59 16.63
C ASP A 596 -27.73 -17.38 17.57
N VAL A 597 -28.81 -16.63 17.83
CA VAL A 597 -28.90 -15.64 18.93
C VAL A 597 -28.61 -16.27 20.30
N ALA A 598 -29.10 -17.50 20.52
CA ALA A 598 -28.80 -18.26 21.74
C ALA A 598 -27.30 -18.61 21.84
N LEU A 599 -26.62 -18.82 20.71
CA LEU A 599 -25.16 -19.02 20.69
C LEU A 599 -24.43 -17.74 21.09
N ALA A 600 -24.83 -16.61 20.52
CA ALA A 600 -24.23 -15.31 20.78
C ALA A 600 -24.39 -14.84 22.24
N GLN A 601 -25.49 -15.19 22.90
CA GLN A 601 -25.72 -14.90 24.33
C GLN A 601 -24.84 -15.74 25.27
N LEU A 602 -24.47 -16.97 24.86
CA LEU A 602 -23.57 -17.84 25.62
C LEU A 602 -22.11 -17.45 25.50
N VAL A 603 -21.69 -16.72 24.45
CA VAL A 603 -20.31 -16.23 24.34
C VAL A 603 -20.00 -15.28 25.50
N LYS A 604 -18.95 -15.57 26.26
CA LYS A 604 -18.44 -14.71 27.35
C LYS A 604 -17.01 -14.22 27.12
N LEU A 605 -16.22 -14.96 26.33
CA LEU A 605 -14.84 -14.60 25.98
C LEU A 605 -14.62 -14.69 24.47
N LEU A 606 -14.18 -13.57 23.88
CA LEU A 606 -13.75 -13.44 22.48
C LEU A 606 -12.26 -13.13 22.44
N ILE A 607 -11.45 -14.08 21.96
CA ILE A 607 -10.01 -13.90 21.71
C ILE A 607 -9.82 -13.66 20.22
N ILE A 608 -9.12 -12.58 19.86
CA ILE A 608 -8.74 -12.24 18.48
C ILE A 608 -7.22 -12.33 18.39
N ASP A 609 -6.74 -13.31 17.63
CA ASP A 609 -5.30 -13.51 17.40
C ASP A 609 -4.83 -12.78 16.15
N GLU A 610 -3.61 -12.24 16.21
CA GLU A 610 -3.01 -11.35 15.21
C GLU A 610 -3.90 -10.18 14.76
N VAL A 611 -4.36 -9.37 15.72
CA VAL A 611 -5.14 -8.13 15.52
C VAL A 611 -4.49 -7.14 14.54
N HIS A 612 -3.17 -7.25 14.27
CA HIS A 612 -2.51 -6.44 13.23
C HIS A 612 -3.04 -6.66 11.80
N LEU A 613 -3.81 -7.73 11.56
CA LEU A 613 -4.58 -7.90 10.31
C LEU A 613 -5.66 -6.83 10.09
N LEU A 614 -5.92 -5.91 11.03
CA LEU A 614 -6.72 -4.69 10.79
C LEU A 614 -6.22 -3.86 9.59
N HIS A 615 -4.94 -3.99 9.20
CA HIS A 615 -4.37 -3.30 8.04
C HIS A 615 -4.58 -4.01 6.69
N ASP A 616 -4.87 -5.32 6.72
CA ASP A 616 -5.08 -6.17 5.55
C ASP A 616 -6.49 -5.98 4.97
N ASP A 617 -6.74 -6.42 3.74
CA ASP A 617 -8.08 -6.46 3.11
C ASP A 617 -9.12 -7.15 4.02
N ARG A 618 -8.66 -8.10 4.86
CA ARG A 618 -9.46 -8.88 5.81
C ARG A 618 -9.74 -8.14 7.12
N GLY A 619 -9.10 -7.00 7.37
CA GLY A 619 -9.27 -6.19 8.57
C GLY A 619 -10.70 -5.71 8.76
N SER A 620 -11.42 -5.42 7.67
CA SER A 620 -12.82 -4.98 7.72
C SER A 620 -13.76 -6.00 8.37
N VAL A 621 -13.42 -7.30 8.31
CA VAL A 621 -14.16 -8.39 8.96
C VAL A 621 -13.94 -8.40 10.48
N ILE A 622 -12.70 -8.10 10.92
CA ILE A 622 -12.37 -7.97 12.35
C ILE A 622 -13.08 -6.74 12.94
N GLU A 623 -13.14 -5.64 12.19
CA GLU A 623 -13.91 -4.45 12.58
C GLU A 623 -15.42 -4.71 12.69
N SER A 624 -16.00 -5.34 11.67
CA SER A 624 -17.42 -5.76 11.66
C SER A 624 -17.76 -6.61 12.88
N LEU A 625 -16.87 -7.57 13.21
CA LEU A 625 -17.04 -8.47 14.35
C LEU A 625 -16.98 -7.74 15.70
N VAL A 626 -15.98 -6.89 15.92
CA VAL A 626 -15.82 -6.14 17.18
C VAL A 626 -16.96 -5.14 17.35
N ALA A 627 -17.32 -4.40 16.29
CA ALA A 627 -18.43 -3.45 16.32
C ALA A 627 -19.75 -4.13 16.69
N ARG A 628 -20.05 -5.29 16.09
CA ARG A 628 -21.23 -6.11 16.43
C ARG A 628 -21.16 -6.62 17.87
N THR A 629 -20.00 -7.09 18.33
CA THR A 629 -19.80 -7.59 19.70
C THR A 629 -20.02 -6.50 20.75
N LEU A 630 -19.41 -5.33 20.58
CA LEU A 630 -19.58 -4.19 21.50
C LEU A 630 -21.03 -3.70 21.55
N ARG A 631 -21.69 -3.61 20.39
CA ARG A 631 -23.11 -3.25 20.30
C ARG A 631 -24.03 -4.32 20.89
N GLN A 632 -23.68 -5.61 20.80
CA GLN A 632 -24.36 -6.69 21.49
C GLN A 632 -24.21 -6.59 23.02
N VAL A 633 -23.02 -6.25 23.53
CA VAL A 633 -22.80 -6.00 24.97
C VAL A 633 -23.67 -4.84 25.45
N GLU A 634 -23.71 -3.72 24.72
CA GLU A 634 -24.57 -2.57 25.06
C GLU A 634 -26.07 -2.95 25.10
N SER A 635 -26.56 -3.63 24.07
CA SER A 635 -27.99 -3.95 23.92
C SER A 635 -28.48 -5.11 24.80
N SER A 636 -27.63 -6.10 25.09
CA SER A 636 -27.98 -7.26 25.92
C SER A 636 -27.65 -7.10 27.41
N GLN A 637 -26.81 -6.12 27.76
CA GLN A 637 -26.23 -5.93 29.10
C GLN A 637 -25.44 -7.15 29.64
N SER A 638 -25.16 -8.16 28.79
CA SER A 638 -24.21 -9.23 29.10
C SER A 638 -22.82 -8.80 28.64
N MET A 639 -21.90 -8.61 29.59
CA MET A 639 -20.50 -8.39 29.27
C MET A 639 -19.91 -9.57 28.49
N ILE A 640 -19.09 -9.26 27.48
CA ILE A 640 -18.26 -10.20 26.74
C ILE A 640 -16.83 -9.65 26.82
N ARG A 641 -15.91 -10.45 27.37
CA ARG A 641 -14.51 -10.09 27.50
C ARG A 641 -13.82 -10.20 26.14
N ILE A 642 -13.18 -9.13 25.69
CA ILE A 642 -12.42 -9.08 24.43
C ILE A 642 -10.91 -9.12 24.75
N VAL A 643 -10.19 -10.03 24.09
CA VAL A 643 -8.74 -10.21 24.25
C VAL A 643 -8.06 -10.14 22.89
N GLY A 644 -7.45 -9.00 22.59
CA GLY A 644 -6.63 -8.79 21.39
C GLY A 644 -5.19 -9.26 21.62
N LEU A 645 -4.70 -10.15 20.75
CA LEU A 645 -3.30 -10.56 20.71
C LEU A 645 -2.68 -10.04 19.41
N SER A 646 -1.48 -9.46 19.48
CA SER A 646 -0.83 -8.94 18.28
C SER A 646 0.70 -8.97 18.33
N ALA A 647 1.31 -8.71 17.18
CA ALA A 647 2.69 -8.27 17.08
C ALA A 647 2.86 -6.88 17.72
N THR A 648 4.07 -6.30 17.64
CA THR A 648 4.35 -4.96 18.16
C THR A 648 3.75 -3.88 17.26
N LEU A 649 2.65 -3.26 17.69
CA LEU A 649 1.91 -2.26 16.89
C LEU A 649 2.46 -0.83 17.07
N PRO A 650 2.47 0.01 16.02
CA PRO A 650 2.77 1.45 16.13
C PRO A 650 1.77 2.20 17.01
N ASN A 651 0.49 2.05 16.70
CA ASN A 651 -0.62 2.80 17.26
C ASN A 651 -1.50 1.90 18.13
N TYR A 652 -0.85 1.19 19.06
CA TYR A 652 -1.49 0.31 20.03
C TYR A 652 -2.59 1.00 20.85
N LEU A 653 -2.52 2.32 21.06
CA LEU A 653 -3.55 3.12 21.73
C LEU A 653 -4.86 3.18 20.93
N ASP A 654 -4.81 3.34 19.61
CA ASP A 654 -6.01 3.40 18.77
C ASP A 654 -6.73 2.05 18.77
N VAL A 655 -5.94 0.97 18.69
CA VAL A 655 -6.46 -0.41 18.75
C VAL A 655 -6.99 -0.73 20.15
N ALA A 656 -6.38 -0.21 21.22
CA ALA A 656 -6.92 -0.34 22.58
C ALA A 656 -8.27 0.38 22.72
N ASN A 657 -8.39 1.61 22.21
CA ASN A 657 -9.63 2.38 22.21
C ASN A 657 -10.74 1.63 21.44
N PHE A 658 -10.44 1.11 20.25
CA PHE A 658 -11.37 0.31 19.44
C PHE A 658 -11.82 -0.99 20.12
N LEU A 659 -10.92 -1.70 20.82
CA LEU A 659 -11.28 -2.90 21.60
C LEU A 659 -11.90 -2.58 22.98
N HIS A 660 -12.15 -1.30 23.29
CA HIS A 660 -12.61 -0.82 24.61
C HIS A 660 -11.71 -1.33 25.76
N VAL A 661 -10.40 -1.34 25.55
CA VAL A 661 -9.37 -1.78 26.51
C VAL A 661 -8.93 -0.59 27.37
N ASN A 662 -8.99 -0.74 28.69
CA ASN A 662 -8.50 0.26 29.64
C ASN A 662 -6.96 0.40 29.54
N PRO A 663 -6.41 1.57 29.11
CA PRO A 663 -4.96 1.74 28.90
C PRO A 663 -4.12 1.58 30.17
N TYR A 664 -4.72 1.76 31.36
CA TYR A 664 -4.03 1.66 32.65
C TYR A 664 -3.97 0.23 33.19
N MET A 665 -4.84 -0.67 32.73
CA MET A 665 -5.02 -2.03 33.30
C MET A 665 -4.89 -3.16 32.27
N GLY A 666 -5.51 -3.02 31.10
CA GLY A 666 -5.63 -4.09 30.09
C GLY A 666 -4.70 -3.97 28.89
N LEU A 667 -4.09 -2.79 28.69
CA LEU A 667 -3.10 -2.58 27.63
C LEU A 667 -1.71 -3.04 28.07
N PHE A 668 -1.08 -3.90 27.28
CA PHE A 668 0.30 -4.33 27.44
C PHE A 668 1.06 -4.20 26.12
N PHE A 669 2.15 -3.43 26.12
CA PHE A 669 3.02 -3.26 24.96
C PHE A 669 4.45 -3.63 25.31
N PHE A 670 5.02 -4.60 24.60
CA PHE A 670 6.40 -5.06 24.77
C PHE A 670 7.16 -4.86 23.46
N ASP A 671 8.21 -4.05 23.45
CA ASP A 671 9.04 -3.85 22.25
C ASP A 671 9.91 -5.08 21.87
N GLY A 672 10.67 -4.96 20.79
CA GLY A 672 11.52 -6.02 20.25
C GLY A 672 12.55 -6.61 21.23
N ARG A 673 12.92 -5.90 22.30
CA ARG A 673 13.89 -6.36 23.32
C ARG A 673 13.33 -7.47 24.21
N PHE A 674 12.02 -7.69 24.19
CA PHE A 674 11.34 -8.79 24.89
C PHE A 674 11.19 -10.06 24.02
N ARG A 675 11.72 -10.06 22.79
CA ARG A 675 11.71 -11.25 21.92
C ARG A 675 12.55 -12.39 22.55
N PRO A 676 12.02 -13.62 22.72
CA PRO A 676 12.73 -14.68 23.44
C PRO A 676 14.07 -15.12 22.82
N VAL A 677 14.24 -14.88 21.52
CA VAL A 677 15.50 -15.04 20.80
C VAL A 677 15.77 -13.70 20.09
N PRO A 678 16.80 -12.92 20.47
CA PRO A 678 17.10 -11.63 19.85
C PRO A 678 17.32 -11.76 18.34
N LEU A 679 16.82 -10.80 17.56
CA LEU A 679 16.93 -10.81 16.09
C LEU A 679 18.00 -9.84 15.62
N SER A 680 19.01 -10.36 14.92
CA SER A 680 19.91 -9.56 14.07
C SER A 680 19.31 -9.44 12.67
N GLN A 681 19.50 -8.29 12.02
CA GLN A 681 18.86 -7.99 10.72
C GLN A 681 19.90 -7.52 9.69
N THR A 682 19.71 -7.89 8.43
CA THR A 682 20.63 -7.58 7.33
C THR A 682 19.83 -7.16 6.10
N PHE A 683 20.06 -5.95 5.62
CA PHE A 683 19.36 -5.39 4.47
C PHE A 683 20.35 -5.24 3.32
N ILE A 684 20.05 -5.85 2.16
CA ILE A 684 20.95 -5.87 1.01
C ILE A 684 20.25 -5.29 -0.20
N GLY A 685 20.77 -4.17 -0.72
CA GLY A 685 20.30 -3.50 -1.93
C GLY A 685 21.22 -3.80 -3.10
N ILE A 686 20.72 -4.53 -4.11
CA ILE A 686 21.46 -4.83 -5.34
C ILE A 686 21.49 -3.61 -6.25
N LYS A 687 22.69 -3.23 -6.68
CA LYS A 687 22.98 -1.99 -7.43
C LYS A 687 22.80 -2.13 -8.94
N THR A 688 22.78 -3.35 -9.44
CA THR A 688 22.69 -3.68 -10.87
C THR A 688 21.33 -3.26 -11.44
N LEU A 689 21.35 -2.41 -12.48
CA LEU A 689 20.14 -1.90 -13.13
C LEU A 689 19.61 -2.83 -14.23
N ASN A 690 20.48 -3.55 -14.94
CA ASN A 690 20.06 -4.55 -15.93
C ASN A 690 19.33 -5.69 -15.23
N ARG A 691 18.04 -5.89 -15.54
CA ARG A 691 17.15 -6.79 -14.80
C ARG A 691 17.55 -8.27 -14.92
N VAL A 692 18.16 -8.69 -16.04
CA VAL A 692 18.65 -10.07 -16.23
C VAL A 692 19.86 -10.33 -15.33
N GLN A 693 20.82 -9.40 -15.30
CA GLN A 693 21.99 -9.51 -14.44
C GLN A 693 21.61 -9.37 -12.96
N GLN A 694 20.68 -8.48 -12.63
CA GLN A 694 20.13 -8.31 -11.28
C GLN A 694 19.50 -9.61 -10.74
N LEU A 695 18.83 -10.42 -11.58
CA LEU A 695 18.33 -11.73 -11.18
C LEU A 695 19.45 -12.75 -10.88
N GLN A 696 20.57 -12.69 -11.63
CA GLN A 696 21.75 -13.49 -11.30
C GLN A 696 22.41 -13.04 -10.00
N ASP A 697 22.50 -11.73 -9.77
CA ASP A 697 23.00 -11.15 -8.53
C ASP A 697 22.11 -11.55 -7.33
N PHE A 698 20.78 -11.51 -7.47
CA PHE A 698 19.84 -12.02 -6.46
C PHE A 698 20.10 -13.49 -6.11
N ASN A 699 20.29 -14.35 -7.12
CA ASN A 699 20.60 -15.77 -6.88
C ASN A 699 21.97 -15.96 -6.21
N THR A 700 22.98 -15.17 -6.62
CA THR A 700 24.36 -15.27 -6.12
C THR A 700 24.46 -14.79 -4.68
N VAL A 701 23.90 -13.62 -4.35
CA VAL A 701 23.87 -13.07 -2.98
C VAL A 701 22.99 -13.94 -2.07
N CYS A 702 21.89 -14.49 -2.58
CA CYS A 702 21.11 -15.48 -1.83
C CYS A 702 21.94 -16.73 -1.53
N TYR A 703 22.70 -17.25 -2.49
CA TYR A 703 23.59 -18.40 -2.29
C TYR A 703 24.67 -18.09 -1.24
N GLU A 704 25.37 -16.95 -1.34
CA GLU A 704 26.37 -16.51 -0.36
C GLU A 704 25.81 -16.52 1.07
N LYS A 705 24.65 -15.88 1.28
CA LYS A 705 24.05 -15.73 2.63
C LYS A 705 23.40 -17.01 3.14
N VAL A 706 22.88 -17.89 2.27
CA VAL A 706 22.48 -19.26 2.67
C VAL A 706 23.72 -20.05 3.13
N LEU A 707 24.77 -20.07 2.31
CA LEU A 707 25.99 -20.84 2.56
C LEU A 707 26.70 -20.39 3.84
N GLU A 708 26.74 -19.09 4.13
CA GLU A 708 27.30 -18.54 5.37
C GLU A 708 26.62 -19.09 6.64
N GLN A 709 25.31 -19.37 6.58
CA GLN A 709 24.54 -19.90 7.70
C GLN A 709 24.61 -21.43 7.75
N VAL A 710 24.52 -22.11 6.60
CA VAL A 710 24.62 -23.57 6.50
C VAL A 710 26.01 -24.08 6.92
N ARG A 711 27.10 -23.36 6.56
CA ARG A 711 28.48 -23.66 7.04
C ARG A 711 28.65 -23.52 8.56
N LYS A 712 27.77 -22.80 9.26
CA LYS A 712 27.70 -22.73 10.74
C LYS A 712 26.83 -23.84 11.35
N GLY A 713 26.30 -24.76 10.52
CA GLY A 713 25.42 -25.86 10.92
C GLY A 713 23.93 -25.48 11.03
N TYR A 714 23.56 -24.25 10.65
CA TYR A 714 22.20 -23.74 10.83
C TYR A 714 21.26 -24.06 9.68
N GLN A 715 19.96 -24.18 9.99
CA GLN A 715 18.89 -24.30 9.01
C GLN A 715 18.44 -22.92 8.53
N VAL A 716 18.11 -22.82 7.24
CA VAL A 716 17.74 -21.58 6.56
C VAL A 716 16.38 -21.71 5.87
N MET A 717 15.52 -20.71 6.04
CA MET A 717 14.35 -20.51 5.16
C MET A 717 14.65 -19.41 4.15
N VAL A 718 14.32 -19.65 2.88
CA VAL A 718 14.35 -18.64 1.81
C VAL A 718 12.91 -18.36 1.38
N PHE A 719 12.45 -17.14 1.62
CA PHE A 719 11.13 -16.67 1.22
C PHE A 719 11.19 -16.01 -0.16
N VAL A 720 10.24 -16.40 -1.02
CA VAL A 720 10.07 -15.92 -2.40
C VAL A 720 8.59 -15.66 -2.68
N HIS A 721 8.29 -14.91 -3.74
CA HIS A 721 6.95 -14.34 -3.94
C HIS A 721 6.06 -15.19 -4.86
N ALA A 722 6.64 -15.89 -5.84
CA ALA A 722 5.90 -16.77 -6.75
C ALA A 722 6.03 -18.26 -6.38
N ARG A 723 4.97 -19.05 -6.62
CA ARG A 723 4.98 -20.52 -6.48
C ARG A 723 6.08 -21.14 -7.35
N ASN A 724 6.15 -20.71 -8.61
CA ASN A 724 7.13 -21.15 -9.61
C ASN A 724 8.57 -20.74 -9.23
N GLU A 725 8.74 -19.63 -8.51
CA GLU A 725 10.05 -19.19 -8.02
C GLU A 725 10.58 -20.08 -6.88
N THR A 726 9.72 -20.72 -6.07
CA THR A 726 10.20 -21.66 -5.03
C THR A 726 11.00 -22.81 -5.65
N VAL A 727 10.45 -23.41 -6.71
CA VAL A 727 11.07 -24.50 -7.46
C VAL A 727 12.36 -24.01 -8.14
N ARG A 728 12.29 -22.90 -8.88
CA ARG A 728 13.42 -22.35 -9.62
C ARG A 728 14.59 -22.00 -8.68
N THR A 729 14.31 -21.28 -7.59
CA THR A 729 15.33 -20.86 -6.62
C THR A 729 15.93 -22.07 -5.89
N ALA A 730 15.12 -23.07 -5.50
CA ALA A 730 15.64 -24.28 -4.88
C ALA A 730 16.57 -25.07 -5.82
N MET A 731 16.21 -25.20 -7.10
CA MET A 731 17.06 -25.83 -8.12
C MET A 731 18.34 -25.03 -8.37
N THR A 732 18.26 -23.70 -8.54
CA THR A 732 19.44 -22.84 -8.73
C THR A 732 20.40 -22.93 -7.55
N LEU A 733 19.91 -22.85 -6.30
CA LEU A 733 20.78 -22.94 -5.11
C LEU A 733 21.44 -24.33 -4.98
N ARG A 734 20.71 -25.41 -5.27
CA ARG A 734 21.25 -26.79 -5.34
C ARG A 734 22.33 -26.92 -6.42
N ASP A 735 22.09 -26.37 -7.60
CA ASP A 735 22.99 -26.51 -8.73
C ASP A 735 24.24 -25.63 -8.57
N MET A 736 24.12 -24.46 -7.91
CA MET A 736 25.27 -23.67 -7.45
C MET A 736 26.10 -24.42 -6.39
N ALA A 737 25.46 -25.07 -5.41
CA ALA A 737 26.16 -25.90 -4.42
C ALA A 737 26.92 -27.07 -5.07
N LYS A 738 26.36 -27.69 -6.11
CA LYS A 738 27.01 -28.75 -6.91
C LYS A 738 28.19 -28.22 -7.71
N ASN A 739 28.02 -27.09 -8.39
CA ASN A 739 29.07 -26.48 -9.22
C ASN A 739 30.25 -25.92 -8.39
N GLN A 740 30.02 -25.52 -7.14
CA GLN A 740 31.07 -25.00 -6.24
C GLN A 740 31.64 -26.07 -5.28
N GLY A 741 31.07 -27.28 -5.24
CA GLY A 741 31.53 -28.38 -4.37
C GLY A 741 31.07 -28.28 -2.90
N ASP A 742 30.22 -27.32 -2.56
CA ASP A 742 29.72 -27.08 -1.20
C ASP A 742 28.64 -28.07 -0.72
N VAL A 743 28.14 -28.96 -1.58
CA VAL A 743 27.01 -29.89 -1.31
C VAL A 743 27.10 -30.58 0.07
N GLN A 744 28.31 -30.96 0.48
CA GLN A 744 28.58 -31.59 1.78
C GLN A 744 28.03 -30.82 3.00
N PHE A 745 27.93 -29.49 2.94
CA PHE A 745 27.38 -28.68 4.03
C PHE A 745 25.84 -28.72 4.09
N PHE A 746 25.19 -28.99 2.96
CA PHE A 746 23.73 -29.04 2.82
C PHE A 746 23.13 -30.40 3.19
N LEU A 747 23.93 -31.46 3.25
CA LEU A 747 23.44 -32.80 3.59
C LEU A 747 23.12 -32.93 5.09
N PRO A 748 22.03 -33.63 5.47
CA PRO A 748 21.72 -33.99 6.85
C PRO A 748 22.49 -35.26 7.29
N ASP A 749 22.49 -35.51 8.60
CA ASP A 749 23.08 -36.72 9.18
C ASP A 749 22.37 -37.97 8.66
N GLN A 750 23.13 -38.87 8.02
CA GLN A 750 22.65 -40.05 7.29
C GLN A 750 22.24 -41.23 8.20
N GLY A 751 21.50 -40.93 9.27
CA GLY A 751 20.96 -41.94 10.20
C GLY A 751 19.68 -42.62 9.70
N GLN A 752 19.20 -43.63 10.44
CA GLN A 752 17.98 -44.39 10.10
C GLN A 752 16.77 -43.48 9.79
N LYS A 753 16.60 -42.38 10.54
CA LYS A 753 15.53 -41.39 10.34
C LYS A 753 15.56 -40.74 8.95
N TYR A 754 16.74 -40.53 8.37
CA TYR A 754 16.89 -40.01 7.02
C TYR A 754 16.42 -41.05 5.98
N GLY A 755 16.86 -42.30 6.08
CA GLY A 755 16.45 -43.37 5.16
C GLY A 755 14.94 -43.68 5.21
N GLU A 756 14.29 -43.53 6.37
CA GLU A 756 12.83 -43.58 6.48
C GLU A 756 12.14 -42.36 5.84
N ALA A 757 12.71 -41.16 6.01
CA ALA A 757 12.19 -39.94 5.41
C ALA A 757 12.27 -39.98 3.87
N GLU A 758 13.44 -40.31 3.33
CA GLU A 758 13.71 -40.45 1.89
C GLU A 758 12.75 -41.44 1.23
N ARG A 759 12.59 -42.65 1.80
CA ARG A 759 11.63 -43.67 1.31
C ARG A 759 10.18 -43.18 1.28
N ASN A 760 9.80 -42.24 2.14
CA ASN A 760 8.46 -41.67 2.16
C ASN A 760 8.34 -40.47 1.21
N THR A 761 9.38 -39.65 1.09
CA THR A 761 9.46 -38.57 0.09
C THR A 761 9.40 -39.13 -1.33
N MET A 762 10.10 -40.23 -1.61
CA MET A 762 10.09 -40.89 -2.93
C MET A 762 8.71 -41.47 -3.32
N LYS A 763 7.78 -41.66 -2.37
CA LYS A 763 6.38 -42.06 -2.63
C LYS A 763 5.46 -40.88 -2.97
N SER A 764 5.89 -39.63 -2.78
CA SER A 764 5.09 -38.45 -3.14
C SER A 764 4.69 -38.45 -4.62
N ARG A 765 3.63 -37.72 -4.99
CA ARG A 765 3.34 -37.39 -6.39
C ARG A 765 4.16 -36.19 -6.90
N ASN A 766 4.63 -35.32 -6.01
CA ASN A 766 5.44 -34.17 -6.38
C ASN A 766 6.85 -34.61 -6.84
N ARG A 767 7.19 -34.35 -8.11
CA ARG A 767 8.50 -34.67 -8.70
C ARG A 767 9.63 -33.80 -8.13
N GLN A 768 9.40 -32.50 -7.99
CA GLN A 768 10.42 -31.53 -7.56
C GLN A 768 10.92 -31.84 -6.14
N LEU A 769 10.02 -32.26 -5.25
CA LEU A 769 10.33 -32.68 -3.89
C LEU A 769 11.30 -33.88 -3.85
N LYS A 770 11.19 -34.82 -4.81
CA LYS A 770 12.12 -35.97 -4.94
C LYS A 770 13.49 -35.56 -5.46
N GLU A 771 13.55 -34.56 -6.33
CA GLU A 771 14.79 -34.04 -6.94
C GLU A 771 15.55 -33.03 -6.05
N LEU A 772 14.97 -32.61 -4.92
CA LEU A 772 15.56 -31.65 -3.99
C LEU A 772 15.93 -32.27 -2.64
N PHE A 773 15.09 -33.17 -2.10
CA PHE A 773 15.28 -33.75 -0.77
C PHE A 773 16.63 -34.47 -0.58
N PRO A 774 17.16 -35.26 -1.54
CA PRO A 774 18.44 -35.95 -1.37
C PRO A 774 19.65 -35.02 -1.22
N ASP A 775 19.55 -33.79 -1.75
CA ASP A 775 20.59 -32.76 -1.64
C ASP A 775 20.39 -31.85 -0.41
N GLY A 776 19.42 -32.15 0.47
CA GLY A 776 19.10 -31.38 1.67
C GLY A 776 18.25 -30.13 1.46
N PHE A 777 17.73 -29.93 0.24
CA PHE A 777 16.84 -28.84 -0.14
C PHE A 777 15.36 -29.27 -0.14
N SER A 778 14.44 -28.32 0.02
CA SER A 778 13.00 -28.58 -0.18
C SER A 778 12.23 -27.30 -0.54
N ILE A 779 10.99 -27.48 -0.98
CA ILE A 779 10.03 -26.41 -1.29
C ILE A 779 8.78 -26.47 -0.39
N HIS A 780 8.14 -25.33 -0.14
CA HIS A 780 6.81 -25.26 0.49
C HIS A 780 6.00 -24.07 -0.03
N HIS A 781 4.88 -24.35 -0.71
CA HIS A 781 3.94 -23.34 -1.18
C HIS A 781 2.49 -23.85 -1.13
N ALA A 782 1.51 -22.93 -1.09
CA ALA A 782 0.09 -23.27 -0.95
C ALA A 782 -0.44 -24.25 -2.03
N GLY A 783 0.11 -24.19 -3.25
CA GLY A 783 -0.21 -25.10 -4.35
C GLY A 783 0.30 -26.54 -4.22
N MET A 784 1.10 -26.86 -3.20
CA MET A 784 1.46 -28.25 -2.89
C MET A 784 0.32 -28.98 -2.19
N LEU A 785 0.19 -30.29 -2.42
CA LEU A 785 -0.74 -31.14 -1.70
C LEU A 785 -0.49 -31.06 -0.17
N ARG A 786 -1.58 -31.08 0.61
CA ARG A 786 -1.49 -30.98 2.10
C ARG A 786 -0.63 -32.10 2.70
N GLN A 787 -0.64 -33.29 2.10
CA GLN A 787 0.20 -34.41 2.53
C GLN A 787 1.70 -34.10 2.36
N ASP A 788 2.11 -33.55 1.22
CA ASP A 788 3.50 -33.19 0.95
C ASP A 788 3.98 -32.04 1.87
N ARG A 789 3.14 -31.03 2.09
CA ARG A 789 3.44 -29.94 3.04
C ARG A 789 3.69 -30.47 4.46
N ASN A 790 2.81 -31.33 4.97
CA ASN A 790 2.99 -31.98 6.27
C ASN A 790 4.30 -32.79 6.36
N LEU A 791 4.76 -33.42 5.27
CA LEU A 791 6.04 -34.14 5.22
C LEU A 791 7.22 -33.17 5.29
N VAL A 792 7.20 -32.10 4.48
CA VAL A 792 8.26 -31.07 4.47
C VAL A 792 8.38 -30.38 5.84
N GLU A 793 7.26 -29.98 6.44
CA GLU A 793 7.21 -29.39 7.78
C GLU A 793 7.83 -30.34 8.83
N LYS A 794 7.44 -31.62 8.81
CA LYS A 794 7.97 -32.66 9.71
C LYS A 794 9.48 -32.87 9.53
N TYR A 795 9.98 -32.93 8.30
CA TYR A 795 11.39 -33.21 8.04
C TYR A 795 12.29 -32.00 8.25
N PHE A 796 11.78 -30.78 8.03
CA PHE A 796 12.48 -29.55 8.42
C PHE A 796 12.56 -29.43 9.94
N ALA A 797 11.46 -29.65 10.67
CA ALA A 797 11.46 -29.67 12.14
C ALA A 797 12.39 -30.77 12.73
N ALA A 798 12.59 -31.87 12.01
CA ALA A 798 13.50 -32.95 12.38
C ALA A 798 14.99 -32.71 12.01
N GLY A 799 15.33 -31.56 11.39
CA GLY A 799 16.70 -31.25 10.97
C GLY A 799 17.18 -31.96 9.69
N LEU A 800 16.30 -32.69 9.01
CA LEU A 800 16.61 -33.48 7.81
C LEU A 800 16.61 -32.65 6.51
N ILE A 801 16.11 -31.41 6.57
CA ILE A 801 16.18 -30.43 5.48
C ILE A 801 16.97 -29.23 6.01
N LYS A 802 18.05 -28.83 5.33
CA LYS A 802 18.87 -27.68 5.73
C LYS A 802 18.34 -26.37 5.16
N VAL A 803 17.86 -26.40 3.91
CA VAL A 803 17.36 -25.21 3.19
C VAL A 803 15.94 -25.46 2.70
N LEU A 804 15.01 -24.60 3.13
CA LEU A 804 13.60 -24.63 2.72
C LEU A 804 13.24 -23.35 1.95
N VAL A 805 12.91 -23.49 0.67
CA VAL A 805 12.42 -22.36 -0.15
C VAL A 805 10.90 -22.32 -0.12
N CYS A 806 10.30 -21.19 0.26
CA CYS A 806 8.86 -21.13 0.52
C CYS A 806 8.20 -19.79 0.20
N THR A 807 6.87 -19.78 0.09
CA THR A 807 6.08 -18.55 -0.05
C THR A 807 5.66 -17.99 1.32
N ALA A 808 5.42 -16.68 1.41
CA ALA A 808 5.04 -15.96 2.65
C ALA A 808 3.91 -16.63 3.46
N THR A 809 3.01 -17.36 2.79
CA THR A 809 1.99 -18.25 3.38
C THR A 809 2.50 -19.17 4.50
N LEU A 810 3.77 -19.61 4.47
CA LEU A 810 4.36 -20.45 5.53
C LEU A 810 4.52 -19.65 6.83
N ALA A 811 4.93 -18.39 6.76
CA ALA A 811 5.14 -17.54 7.93
C ALA A 811 3.84 -17.28 8.70
N TRP A 812 2.70 -17.23 8.01
CA TRP A 812 1.37 -17.11 8.61
C TRP A 812 0.74 -18.45 9.03
N GLY A 813 0.95 -19.51 8.25
CA GLY A 813 0.14 -20.73 8.35
C GLY A 813 0.58 -21.76 9.40
N VAL A 814 1.87 -21.87 9.72
CA VAL A 814 2.41 -22.98 10.53
C VAL A 814 3.48 -22.49 11.50
N ASN A 815 3.51 -23.03 12.73
CA ASN A 815 4.54 -22.70 13.71
C ASN A 815 5.88 -23.43 13.47
N LEU A 816 6.54 -23.12 12.34
CA LEU A 816 7.84 -23.68 11.94
C LEU A 816 8.94 -22.60 12.01
N PRO A 817 9.83 -22.61 13.02
CA PRO A 817 10.96 -21.67 13.10
C PRO A 817 12.24 -22.23 12.47
N ALA A 818 13.13 -21.34 12.01
CA ALA A 818 14.48 -21.63 11.52
C ALA A 818 15.49 -20.70 12.22
N HIS A 819 16.81 -20.99 12.18
CA HIS A 819 17.80 -20.07 12.77
C HIS A 819 17.92 -18.78 11.93
N ALA A 820 18.08 -18.96 10.61
CA ALA A 820 18.18 -17.86 9.66
C ALA A 820 17.00 -17.87 8.68
N VAL A 821 16.56 -16.67 8.29
CA VAL A 821 15.48 -16.44 7.33
C VAL A 821 15.94 -15.37 6.34
N ILE A 822 15.79 -15.64 5.04
CA ILE A 822 16.19 -14.75 3.95
C ILE A 822 14.96 -14.46 3.10
N ILE A 823 14.61 -13.20 2.88
CA ILE A 823 13.61 -12.76 1.91
C ILE A 823 14.35 -12.43 0.61
N LYS A 824 14.06 -13.15 -0.47
CA LYS A 824 14.69 -12.96 -1.79
C LYS A 824 13.75 -12.16 -2.69
N GLY A 825 14.16 -10.94 -3.04
CA GLY A 825 13.31 -9.97 -3.74
C GLY A 825 12.25 -9.39 -2.80
N THR A 826 11.66 -8.25 -3.17
CA THR A 826 10.69 -7.53 -2.33
C THR A 826 9.48 -6.99 -3.09
N GLN A 827 9.21 -7.54 -4.27
CA GLN A 827 8.10 -7.13 -5.15
C GLN A 827 7.15 -8.32 -5.33
N ILE A 828 5.85 -8.05 -5.18
CA ILE A 828 4.75 -9.00 -5.41
C ILE A 828 3.89 -8.43 -6.54
N TYR A 829 3.45 -9.28 -7.48
CA TYR A 829 2.47 -8.87 -8.48
C TYR A 829 1.08 -8.73 -7.87
N ASP A 830 0.57 -7.50 -7.76
CA ASP A 830 -0.79 -7.23 -7.31
C ASP A 830 -1.76 -7.45 -8.47
N ALA A 831 -2.53 -8.53 -8.36
CA ALA A 831 -3.48 -8.95 -9.37
C ALA A 831 -4.58 -7.90 -9.67
N LYS A 832 -4.97 -7.08 -8.68
CA LYS A 832 -6.01 -6.05 -8.77
C LYS A 832 -5.48 -4.75 -9.38
N LYS A 833 -4.28 -4.34 -8.97
CA LYS A 833 -3.62 -3.11 -9.46
C LYS A 833 -2.87 -3.32 -10.79
N GLY A 834 -2.85 -4.54 -11.33
CA GLY A 834 -2.18 -4.88 -12.60
C GLY A 834 -0.66 -4.66 -12.61
N SER A 835 -0.04 -4.49 -11.44
CA SER A 835 1.30 -3.94 -11.28
C SER A 835 2.06 -4.58 -10.11
N PHE A 836 3.38 -4.42 -10.09
CA PHE A 836 4.22 -4.93 -9.01
C PHE A 836 4.24 -3.94 -7.84
N VAL A 837 3.92 -4.45 -6.64
CA VAL A 837 3.79 -3.71 -5.39
C VAL A 837 4.85 -4.21 -4.41
N ASP A 838 5.37 -3.30 -3.58
CA ASP A 838 6.34 -3.62 -2.53
C ASP A 838 5.72 -4.53 -1.45
N LEU A 839 6.50 -5.52 -0.99
CA LEU A 839 6.15 -6.43 0.10
C LEU A 839 5.78 -5.68 1.39
N GLY A 840 4.61 -6.00 1.96
CA GLY A 840 4.11 -5.37 3.17
C GLY A 840 5.02 -5.54 4.40
N ILE A 841 5.15 -4.49 5.21
CA ILE A 841 5.98 -4.52 6.42
C ILE A 841 5.53 -5.58 7.44
N LEU A 842 4.23 -5.88 7.49
CA LEU A 842 3.67 -6.92 8.35
C LEU A 842 4.11 -8.33 7.90
N ASP A 843 4.16 -8.61 6.59
CA ASP A 843 4.73 -9.86 6.08
C ASP A 843 6.22 -9.97 6.38
N VAL A 844 7.00 -8.89 6.19
CA VAL A 844 8.43 -8.85 6.56
C VAL A 844 8.60 -9.18 8.04
N MET A 845 7.83 -8.53 8.93
CA MET A 845 7.90 -8.76 10.37
C MET A 845 7.47 -10.18 10.76
N GLN A 846 6.47 -10.76 10.10
CA GLN A 846 6.01 -12.13 10.41
C GLN A 846 6.96 -13.20 9.85
N ILE A 847 7.58 -12.97 8.70
CA ILE A 847 8.65 -13.80 8.14
C ILE A 847 9.88 -13.75 9.04
N PHE A 848 10.34 -12.55 9.44
CA PHE A 848 11.40 -12.38 10.44
C PHE A 848 11.02 -12.96 11.80
N GLY A 849 9.72 -13.00 12.12
CA GLY A 849 9.15 -13.72 13.26
C GLY A 849 9.54 -15.20 13.34
N ARG A 850 9.90 -15.84 12.21
CA ARG A 850 10.35 -17.24 12.14
C ARG A 850 11.85 -17.45 12.37
N ALA A 851 12.66 -16.38 12.43
CA ALA A 851 14.12 -16.46 12.64
C ALA A 851 14.50 -16.60 14.13
N GLY A 852 15.36 -17.57 14.46
CA GLY A 852 15.74 -17.95 15.82
C GLY A 852 14.75 -18.92 16.46
N ARG A 853 15.12 -20.20 16.57
CA ARG A 853 14.32 -21.27 17.18
C ARG A 853 14.41 -21.18 18.72
N PRO A 854 13.29 -20.97 19.45
CA PRO A 854 13.31 -20.95 20.91
C PRO A 854 13.92 -22.23 21.50
N GLN A 855 14.64 -22.10 22.62
CA GLN A 855 15.39 -23.18 23.31
C GLN A 855 16.63 -23.72 22.57
N PHE A 856 16.74 -23.60 21.25
CA PHE A 856 17.87 -24.10 20.47
C PHE A 856 18.88 -23.00 20.10
N ASP A 857 18.40 -21.84 19.67
CA ASP A 857 19.23 -20.77 19.11
C ASP A 857 19.40 -19.61 20.11
N LYS A 858 20.61 -19.03 20.18
CA LYS A 858 20.92 -17.88 21.06
C LYS A 858 20.47 -16.54 20.47
N PHE A 859 20.43 -16.45 19.15
CA PHE A 859 19.96 -15.31 18.36
C PHE A 859 19.35 -15.84 17.06
N GLY A 860 18.59 -15.01 16.35
CA GLY A 860 18.11 -15.27 14.99
C GLY A 860 18.74 -14.29 14.01
N HIS A 861 18.69 -14.64 12.72
CA HIS A 861 19.15 -13.78 11.63
C HIS A 861 18.07 -13.61 10.56
N GLY A 862 17.66 -12.37 10.30
CA GLY A 862 16.73 -12.01 9.23
C GLY A 862 17.45 -11.21 8.14
N THR A 863 17.43 -11.70 6.90
CA THR A 863 18.02 -11.01 5.75
C THR A 863 16.93 -10.60 4.76
N ILE A 864 17.01 -9.39 4.21
CA ILE A 864 16.21 -8.91 3.08
C ILE A 864 17.15 -8.65 1.91
N LEU A 865 16.87 -9.28 0.77
CA LEU A 865 17.49 -8.98 -0.52
C LEU A 865 16.49 -8.15 -1.33
N SER A 866 16.85 -6.93 -1.69
CA SER A 866 16.01 -5.96 -2.40
C SER A 866 16.82 -5.23 -3.47
N THR A 867 16.17 -4.39 -4.27
CA THR A 867 16.85 -3.45 -5.17
C THR A 867 17.41 -2.26 -4.38
N HIS A 868 18.42 -1.57 -4.90
CA HIS A 868 19.13 -0.52 -4.14
C HIS A 868 18.27 0.70 -3.81
N ASP A 869 17.31 1.06 -4.66
CA ASP A 869 16.33 2.13 -4.39
C ASP A 869 15.46 1.80 -3.17
N LYS A 870 14.94 0.57 -3.10
CA LYS A 870 14.08 0.06 -2.03
C LYS A 870 14.83 -0.22 -0.73
N LEU A 871 16.16 -0.32 -0.73
CA LEU A 871 16.97 -0.48 0.49
C LEU A 871 16.64 0.63 1.51
N SER A 872 16.54 1.87 1.04
CA SER A 872 16.16 3.03 1.87
C SER A 872 14.73 2.91 2.42
N HIS A 873 13.81 2.38 1.62
CA HIS A 873 12.41 2.17 1.98
C HIS A 873 12.28 1.11 3.10
N TYR A 874 12.85 -0.08 2.93
CA TYR A 874 12.75 -1.14 3.94
C TYR A 874 13.49 -0.82 5.26
N LEU A 875 14.64 -0.14 5.20
CA LEU A 875 15.28 0.42 6.39
C LEU A 875 14.39 1.46 7.08
N SER A 876 13.71 2.32 6.30
CA SER A 876 12.75 3.28 6.86
C SER A 876 11.49 2.63 7.41
N LEU A 877 10.99 1.51 6.86
CA LEU A 877 9.80 0.82 7.35
C LEU A 877 10.08 0.00 8.62
N MET A 878 11.28 -0.57 8.76
CA MET A 878 11.68 -1.30 9.96
C MET A 878 12.10 -0.38 11.12
N THR A 879 12.32 0.91 10.86
CA THR A 879 12.70 1.93 11.87
C THR A 879 11.60 2.94 12.18
N ARG A 880 10.73 3.27 11.21
CA ARG A 880 9.50 4.04 11.42
C ARG A 880 8.33 3.07 11.52
N GLN A 881 7.75 2.94 12.71
CA GLN A 881 6.54 2.15 12.92
C GLN A 881 5.37 2.79 12.11
N ASN A 882 5.07 2.27 10.91
CA ASN A 882 3.97 2.79 10.07
C ASN A 882 2.61 2.43 10.69
N PRO A 883 1.71 3.41 10.98
CA PRO A 883 0.44 3.17 11.65
C PRO A 883 -0.45 2.17 10.91
N ILE A 884 -1.19 1.36 11.66
CA ILE A 884 -2.22 0.46 11.13
C ILE A 884 -3.43 1.31 10.77
N GLU A 885 -3.70 1.46 9.48
CA GLU A 885 -4.91 2.11 8.96
C GLU A 885 -6.01 1.07 8.67
N SER A 886 -7.26 1.45 8.95
CA SER A 886 -8.48 0.67 8.63
C SER A 886 -8.75 0.62 7.12
N GLN A 887 -9.16 -0.56 6.64
CA GLN A 887 -9.65 -0.80 5.27
C GLN A 887 -11.19 -0.81 5.15
N PHE A 888 -11.93 -0.48 6.23
CA PHE A 888 -13.37 -0.74 6.33
C PHE A 888 -14.24 -0.04 5.27
N VAL A 889 -13.80 1.11 4.77
CA VAL A 889 -14.50 1.88 3.72
C VAL A 889 -14.81 1.03 2.49
N ASN A 890 -13.87 0.16 2.09
CA ASN A 890 -14.01 -0.73 0.93
C ASN A 890 -15.06 -1.84 1.13
N SER A 891 -15.50 -2.08 2.36
CA SER A 891 -16.50 -3.10 2.71
C SER A 891 -17.71 -2.51 3.45
N LEU A 892 -17.89 -1.18 3.41
CA LEU A 892 -18.93 -0.49 4.19
C LEU A 892 -20.35 -0.90 3.74
N THR A 893 -20.57 -1.06 2.43
CA THR A 893 -21.85 -1.50 1.84
C THR A 893 -22.25 -2.89 2.30
N ASP A 894 -21.35 -3.88 2.16
CA ASP A 894 -21.61 -5.28 2.54
C ASP A 894 -21.86 -5.43 4.04
N ASN A 895 -21.13 -4.69 4.88
CA ASN A 895 -21.29 -4.72 6.32
C ASN A 895 -22.56 -3.97 6.78
N LEU A 896 -22.89 -2.83 6.16
CA LEU A 896 -24.14 -2.12 6.44
C LEU A 896 -25.36 -2.96 6.05
N ASN A 897 -25.34 -3.63 4.90
CA ASN A 897 -26.37 -4.58 4.51
C ASN A 897 -26.48 -5.74 5.51
N ALA A 898 -25.37 -6.22 6.08
CA ALA A 898 -25.39 -7.29 7.07
C ALA A 898 -26.10 -6.88 8.36
N GLU A 899 -25.82 -5.69 8.90
CA GLU A 899 -26.50 -5.17 10.09
C GLU A 899 -27.99 -4.85 9.84
N ILE A 900 -28.33 -4.36 8.64
CA ILE A 900 -29.72 -4.13 8.22
C ILE A 900 -30.48 -5.46 8.05
N ALA A 901 -29.85 -6.49 7.50
CA ALA A 901 -30.42 -7.83 7.36
C ALA A 901 -30.61 -8.54 8.72
N LEU A 902 -29.70 -8.28 9.68
CA LEU A 902 -29.84 -8.71 11.08
C LEU A 902 -30.94 -7.95 11.84
N GLY A 903 -31.39 -6.80 11.34
CA GLY A 903 -32.33 -5.92 12.04
C GLY A 903 -31.71 -5.16 13.22
N THR A 904 -30.38 -5.10 13.32
CA THR A 904 -29.69 -4.27 14.31
C THR A 904 -29.63 -2.80 13.86
N VAL A 905 -29.64 -2.54 12.55
CA VAL A 905 -29.73 -1.20 11.95
C VAL A 905 -31.05 -1.09 11.20
N THR A 906 -31.90 -0.16 11.63
CA THR A 906 -33.19 0.16 11.01
C THR A 906 -33.22 1.55 10.38
N ASN A 907 -32.29 2.43 10.76
CA ASN A 907 -32.25 3.83 10.34
C ASN A 907 -30.82 4.39 10.29
N VAL A 908 -30.66 5.58 9.69
CA VAL A 908 -29.34 6.24 9.52
C VAL A 908 -28.68 6.56 10.85
N ASP A 909 -29.43 6.94 11.89
CA ASP A 909 -28.85 7.32 13.19
C ASP A 909 -28.28 6.08 13.93
N GLU A 910 -28.98 4.95 13.86
CA GLU A 910 -28.48 3.64 14.31
C GLU A 910 -27.24 3.18 13.53
N ALA A 911 -27.19 3.43 12.22
CA ALA A 911 -26.05 3.12 11.38
C ALA A 911 -24.84 4.02 11.71
N VAL A 912 -25.05 5.31 11.95
CA VAL A 912 -24.01 6.24 12.40
C VAL A 912 -23.50 5.85 13.80
N LYS A 913 -24.38 5.40 14.70
CA LYS A 913 -23.97 4.82 16.00
C LYS A 913 -23.18 3.51 15.83
N TRP A 914 -23.65 2.59 14.99
CA TRP A 914 -22.92 1.35 14.68
C TRP A 914 -21.50 1.66 14.16
N LEU A 915 -21.37 2.61 13.23
CA LEU A 915 -20.09 3.03 12.67
C LEU A 915 -19.14 3.60 13.72
N SER A 916 -19.63 4.10 14.87
CA SER A 916 -18.78 4.56 15.98
C SER A 916 -18.02 3.45 16.73
N TYR A 917 -18.44 2.18 16.59
CA TYR A 917 -17.74 1.03 17.18
C TYR A 917 -16.68 0.41 16.24
N THR A 918 -16.42 1.03 15.08
CA THR A 918 -15.41 0.56 14.11
C THR A 918 -14.02 1.15 14.39
N TYR A 919 -12.97 0.48 13.92
CA TYR A 919 -11.61 1.02 14.01
C TYR A 919 -11.43 2.18 13.01
N LEU A 920 -12.15 2.16 11.88
CA LEU A 920 -12.32 3.30 10.98
C LEU A 920 -12.68 4.59 11.73
N TYR A 921 -13.67 4.56 12.64
CA TYR A 921 -14.05 5.76 13.40
C TYR A 921 -12.90 6.31 14.26
N VAL A 922 -12.14 5.44 14.93
CA VAL A 922 -10.97 5.85 15.70
C VAL A 922 -9.90 6.46 14.78
N ARG A 923 -9.61 5.81 13.64
CA ARG A 923 -8.58 6.26 12.70
C ARG A 923 -8.96 7.53 11.93
N MET A 924 -10.23 7.75 11.57
CA MET A 924 -10.70 9.02 11.01
C MET A 924 -10.46 10.21 11.97
N LYS A 925 -10.56 9.99 13.28
CA LYS A 925 -10.29 11.04 14.29
C LYS A 925 -8.80 11.24 14.53
N CYS A 926 -8.00 10.18 14.47
CA CYS A 926 -6.56 10.23 14.74
C CYS A 926 -5.71 10.62 13.50
N ASN A 927 -6.20 10.38 12.28
CA ASN A 927 -5.50 10.68 11.02
C ASN A 927 -6.51 11.04 9.89
N PRO A 928 -7.24 12.17 10.00
CA PRO A 928 -8.37 12.49 9.13
C PRO A 928 -8.02 12.58 7.64
N LEU A 929 -6.81 13.09 7.31
CA LEU A 929 -6.39 13.29 5.92
C LEU A 929 -6.30 11.98 5.11
N VAL A 930 -5.95 10.85 5.74
CA VAL A 930 -5.89 9.53 5.06
C VAL A 930 -7.28 9.06 4.62
N TYR A 931 -8.33 9.53 5.31
CA TYR A 931 -9.73 9.23 5.00
C TYR A 931 -10.41 10.35 4.19
N GLY A 932 -9.64 11.28 3.63
CA GLY A 932 -10.17 12.41 2.85
C GLY A 932 -10.85 13.50 3.68
N VAL A 933 -10.84 13.40 5.02
CA VAL A 933 -11.45 14.39 5.91
C VAL A 933 -10.48 15.57 6.09
N PRO A 934 -10.85 16.82 5.72
CA PRO A 934 -10.00 17.97 5.93
C PRO A 934 -10.02 18.40 7.41
N TYR A 935 -8.89 18.86 7.96
CA TYR A 935 -8.78 19.25 9.37
C TYR A 935 -9.86 20.26 9.84
N LYS A 936 -10.25 21.20 8.98
CA LYS A 936 -11.35 22.16 9.26
C LYS A 936 -12.68 21.47 9.63
N MET A 937 -12.95 20.30 9.05
CA MET A 937 -14.16 19.52 9.36
C MET A 937 -14.07 18.88 10.74
N VAL A 938 -12.86 18.45 11.15
CA VAL A 938 -12.62 17.89 12.50
C VAL A 938 -12.64 18.97 13.59
N GLU A 939 -12.25 20.20 13.26
CA GLU A 939 -12.35 21.36 14.15
C GLU A 939 -13.82 21.78 14.38
N ASN A 940 -14.68 21.65 13.36
CA ASN A 940 -16.11 21.96 13.44
C ASN A 940 -16.95 20.80 14.03
N ASP A 941 -16.64 19.56 13.64
CA ASP A 941 -17.27 18.32 14.12
C ASP A 941 -16.22 17.33 14.65
N PRO A 942 -15.77 17.47 15.93
CA PRO A 942 -14.84 16.56 16.59
C PRO A 942 -15.38 15.12 16.77
N THR A 943 -16.66 14.92 16.46
CA THR A 943 -17.38 13.64 16.50
C THR A 943 -17.52 12.99 15.13
N LEU A 944 -17.21 13.69 14.03
CA LEU A 944 -17.44 13.25 12.66
C LEU A 944 -18.82 12.58 12.49
N GLU A 945 -19.87 13.16 13.08
CA GLU A 945 -21.24 12.67 12.89
C GLU A 945 -21.76 13.02 11.49
N GLU A 946 -21.54 14.24 11.00
CA GLU A 946 -22.01 14.64 9.67
C GLU A 946 -21.34 13.82 8.58
N TYR A 947 -20.01 13.63 8.68
CA TYR A 947 -19.25 12.81 7.74
C TYR A 947 -19.66 11.33 7.79
N ARG A 948 -19.88 10.76 8.98
CA ARG A 948 -20.42 9.39 9.11
C ARG A 948 -21.82 9.27 8.52
N ARG A 949 -22.67 10.28 8.70
CA ARG A 949 -24.03 10.34 8.13
C ARG A 949 -23.97 10.34 6.61
N GLU A 950 -23.07 11.12 6.01
CA GLU A 950 -22.83 11.15 4.57
C GLU A 950 -22.38 9.77 4.03
N LEU A 951 -21.37 9.15 4.65
CA LEU A 951 -20.89 7.80 4.30
C LEU A 951 -22.02 6.76 4.33
N ILE A 952 -22.86 6.77 5.37
CA ILE A 952 -24.00 5.87 5.52
C ILE A 952 -25.08 6.14 4.46
N VAL A 953 -25.39 7.40 4.15
CA VAL A 953 -26.39 7.76 3.12
C VAL A 953 -25.90 7.35 1.73
N MET A 954 -24.61 7.53 1.42
CA MET A 954 -24.01 7.04 0.17
C MET A 954 -24.05 5.51 0.06
N ALA A 955 -23.72 4.78 1.13
CA ALA A 955 -23.82 3.32 1.16
C ALA A 955 -25.28 2.84 1.03
N GLY A 956 -26.22 3.52 1.69
CA GLY A 956 -27.66 3.26 1.61
C GLY A 956 -28.22 3.45 0.19
N ARG A 957 -27.81 4.51 -0.52
CA ARG A 957 -28.17 4.76 -1.92
C ARG A 957 -27.73 3.62 -2.85
N LYS A 958 -26.50 3.13 -2.71
CA LYS A 958 -26.01 1.98 -3.48
C LYS A 958 -26.83 0.71 -3.20
N LEU A 959 -27.08 0.41 -1.92
CA LEU A 959 -27.87 -0.77 -1.52
C LEU A 959 -29.34 -0.72 -2.00
N ASP A 960 -29.91 0.47 -2.19
CA ASP A 960 -31.24 0.68 -2.77
C ASP A 960 -31.23 0.48 -4.30
N GLN A 961 -30.22 1.02 -5.00
CA GLN A 961 -30.00 0.81 -6.44
C GLN A 961 -29.85 -0.67 -6.80
N ALA A 962 -29.06 -1.43 -6.02
CA ALA A 962 -28.92 -2.88 -6.14
C ALA A 962 -30.10 -3.69 -5.52
N LYS A 963 -31.16 -3.03 -5.05
CA LYS A 963 -32.40 -3.63 -4.51
C LYS A 963 -32.17 -4.55 -3.29
N MET A 964 -31.04 -4.42 -2.60
CA MET A 964 -30.66 -5.20 -1.40
C MET A 964 -31.34 -4.65 -0.14
N VAL A 965 -31.51 -3.33 -0.09
CA VAL A 965 -32.25 -2.59 0.93
C VAL A 965 -33.32 -1.76 0.21
N ARG A 966 -34.37 -1.34 0.93
CA ARG A 966 -35.21 -0.20 0.55
C ARG A 966 -34.86 0.96 1.47
N PHE A 967 -34.34 2.05 0.91
CA PHE A 967 -33.91 3.23 1.65
C PHE A 967 -34.84 4.41 1.35
N ASN A 968 -35.46 4.98 2.39
CA ASN A 968 -36.28 6.18 2.25
C ASN A 968 -35.53 7.38 2.84
N GLU A 969 -34.88 8.16 1.97
CA GLU A 969 -34.11 9.36 2.34
C GLU A 969 -34.92 10.39 3.13
N LYS A 970 -36.25 10.49 2.88
CA LYS A 970 -37.11 11.45 3.60
C LYS A 970 -37.40 11.06 5.04
N THR A 971 -37.23 9.78 5.39
CA THR A 971 -37.45 9.26 6.75
C THR A 971 -36.21 8.61 7.35
N ASN A 972 -35.06 8.68 6.66
CA ASN A 972 -33.79 8.05 7.04
C ASN A 972 -33.92 6.56 7.46
N TYR A 973 -34.85 5.82 6.86
CA TYR A 973 -35.21 4.46 7.28
C TYR A 973 -34.77 3.40 6.26
N PHE A 974 -34.27 2.27 6.76
CA PHE A 974 -33.81 1.11 5.99
C PHE A 974 -34.73 -0.10 6.21
N ALA A 975 -35.18 -0.73 5.13
CA ALA A 975 -35.87 -2.01 5.18
C ALA A 975 -35.14 -3.06 4.33
N SER A 976 -34.61 -4.10 4.98
CA SER A 976 -33.93 -5.22 4.29
C SER A 976 -34.86 -5.94 3.30
N THR A 977 -34.40 -6.16 2.07
CA THR A 977 -35.07 -7.05 1.11
C THR A 977 -34.55 -8.48 1.25
N ASP A 978 -35.25 -9.44 0.66
CA ASP A 978 -34.78 -10.84 0.67
C ASP A 978 -33.47 -11.02 -0.10
N MET A 979 -33.18 -10.17 -1.09
CA MET A 979 -31.87 -10.15 -1.76
C MET A 979 -30.75 -9.71 -0.80
N GLY A 980 -30.98 -8.65 0.00
CA GLY A 980 -30.02 -8.22 1.04
C GLY A 980 -29.80 -9.28 2.11
N ARG A 981 -30.87 -9.98 2.54
CA ARG A 981 -30.80 -11.13 3.47
C ARG A 981 -29.98 -12.28 2.89
N ILE A 982 -30.22 -12.66 1.63
CA ILE A 982 -29.46 -13.72 0.94
C ILE A 982 -27.98 -13.34 0.87
N ALA A 983 -27.65 -12.15 0.38
CA ALA A 983 -26.26 -11.68 0.29
C ALA A 983 -25.54 -11.68 1.65
N SER A 984 -26.21 -11.22 2.72
CA SER A 984 -25.69 -11.26 4.08
C SER A 984 -25.46 -12.69 4.60
N HIS A 985 -26.46 -13.58 4.45
CA HIS A 985 -26.41 -14.95 4.94
C HIS A 985 -25.41 -15.84 4.17
N PHE A 986 -25.18 -15.58 2.89
CA PHE A 986 -24.28 -16.38 2.06
C PHE A 986 -22.91 -15.73 1.83
N TYR A 987 -22.72 -14.49 2.30
CA TYR A 987 -21.48 -13.72 2.18
C TYR A 987 -21.08 -13.52 0.71
N ILE A 988 -22.04 -12.97 -0.04
CA ILE A 988 -21.93 -12.55 -1.44
C ILE A 988 -21.75 -11.03 -1.46
N LYS A 989 -20.83 -10.52 -2.27
CA LYS A 989 -20.54 -9.08 -2.41
C LYS A 989 -21.73 -8.32 -3.02
N TYR A 990 -21.86 -7.04 -2.65
CA TYR A 990 -22.65 -6.03 -3.36
C TYR A 990 -22.47 -6.11 -4.89
N ASP A 991 -21.22 -6.10 -5.38
CA ASP A 991 -20.90 -6.06 -6.82
C ASP A 991 -21.47 -7.28 -7.56
N THR A 992 -21.43 -8.45 -6.91
CA THR A 992 -21.99 -9.69 -7.45
C THR A 992 -23.52 -9.65 -7.50
N VAL A 993 -24.18 -8.99 -6.53
CA VAL A 993 -25.64 -8.80 -6.55
C VAL A 993 -26.04 -7.82 -7.67
N GLU A 994 -25.20 -6.84 -8.00
CA GLU A 994 -25.40 -5.97 -9.17
C GLU A 994 -25.34 -6.79 -10.48
N VAL A 995 -24.28 -7.59 -10.68
CA VAL A 995 -24.15 -8.52 -11.84
C VAL A 995 -25.33 -9.52 -11.93
N ILE A 996 -25.80 -10.05 -10.80
CA ILE A 996 -26.99 -10.92 -10.78
C ILE A 996 -28.24 -10.14 -11.19
N ASN A 997 -28.46 -8.92 -10.67
CA ASN A 997 -29.61 -8.10 -11.04
C ASN A 997 -29.65 -7.72 -12.53
N GLU A 998 -28.50 -7.59 -13.19
CA GLU A 998 -28.40 -7.32 -14.64
C GLU A 998 -28.65 -8.56 -15.51
N HIS A 999 -28.25 -9.74 -15.05
CA HIS A 999 -28.27 -10.97 -15.86
C HIS A 999 -29.43 -11.92 -15.54
N LEU A 1000 -30.05 -11.82 -14.36
CA LEU A 1000 -31.17 -12.64 -13.93
C LEU A 1000 -32.43 -12.35 -14.75
N LYS A 1001 -32.87 -13.34 -15.53
CA LYS A 1001 -34.10 -13.28 -16.34
C LYS A 1001 -35.16 -14.20 -15.76
N TYR A 1002 -36.43 -13.93 -16.06
CA TYR A 1002 -37.56 -14.78 -15.64
C TYR A 1002 -37.49 -16.21 -16.22
N ILE A 1003 -36.79 -16.39 -17.35
CA ILE A 1003 -36.42 -17.69 -17.91
C ILE A 1003 -34.93 -17.64 -18.23
N MET A 1004 -34.18 -18.63 -17.75
CA MET A 1004 -32.76 -18.84 -18.00
C MET A 1004 -32.51 -20.33 -18.23
N THR A 1005 -31.56 -20.68 -19.09
CA THR A 1005 -31.05 -22.05 -19.20
C THR A 1005 -30.00 -22.33 -18.12
N GLU A 1006 -29.67 -23.60 -17.88
CA GLU A 1006 -28.60 -23.97 -16.94
C GLU A 1006 -27.24 -23.37 -17.36
N GLY A 1007 -26.96 -23.32 -18.67
CA GLY A 1007 -25.80 -22.63 -19.23
C GLY A 1007 -25.79 -21.11 -18.98
N ASP A 1008 -26.95 -20.44 -19.04
CA ASP A 1008 -27.06 -19.02 -18.66
C ASP A 1008 -26.76 -18.81 -17.16
N VAL A 1009 -27.22 -19.73 -16.30
CA VAL A 1009 -26.96 -19.66 -14.85
C VAL A 1009 -25.48 -19.87 -14.55
N PHE A 1010 -24.83 -20.84 -15.19
CA PHE A 1010 -23.38 -21.04 -15.07
C PHE A 1010 -22.60 -19.84 -15.61
N GLY A 1011 -23.01 -19.27 -16.75
CA GLY A 1011 -22.42 -18.05 -17.31
C GLY A 1011 -22.63 -16.80 -16.45
N MET A 1012 -23.74 -16.69 -15.73
CA MET A 1012 -23.98 -15.63 -14.75
C MET A 1012 -23.10 -15.80 -13.52
N VAL A 1013 -23.10 -16.99 -12.90
CA VAL A 1013 -22.30 -17.26 -11.69
C VAL A 1013 -20.81 -17.10 -11.98
N ALA A 1014 -20.31 -17.55 -13.12
CA ALA A 1014 -18.90 -17.42 -13.49
C ALA A 1014 -18.40 -15.98 -13.70
N LYS A 1015 -19.31 -14.99 -13.79
CA LYS A 1015 -18.99 -13.55 -13.82
C LYS A 1015 -18.95 -12.89 -12.44
N SER A 1016 -19.23 -13.62 -11.36
CA SER A 1016 -19.31 -13.05 -10.00
C SER A 1016 -17.98 -12.51 -9.49
N GLN A 1017 -18.00 -11.41 -8.74
CA GLN A 1017 -16.81 -10.69 -8.26
C GLN A 1017 -15.99 -11.48 -7.20
N GLU A 1018 -16.49 -12.61 -6.70
CA GLU A 1018 -15.72 -13.60 -5.93
C GLU A 1018 -14.68 -14.35 -6.79
N PHE A 1019 -14.81 -14.34 -8.11
CA PHE A 1019 -13.91 -15.02 -9.06
C PHE A 1019 -12.85 -14.10 -9.69
N GLU A 1020 -12.90 -12.79 -9.44
CA GLU A 1020 -11.96 -11.76 -9.92
C GLU A 1020 -10.47 -12.13 -9.75
N GLN A 1021 -10.12 -12.82 -8.66
CA GLN A 1021 -8.74 -13.22 -8.36
C GLN A 1021 -8.23 -14.40 -9.23
N ILE A 1022 -9.08 -15.03 -10.03
CA ILE A 1022 -8.70 -16.12 -10.94
C ILE A 1022 -8.18 -15.51 -12.23
N LYS A 1023 -7.02 -16.00 -12.68
CA LYS A 1023 -6.45 -15.65 -14.00
C LYS A 1023 -6.28 -16.91 -14.82
N VAL A 1024 -6.50 -16.79 -16.13
CA VAL A 1024 -6.09 -17.79 -17.12
C VAL A 1024 -4.57 -17.72 -17.27
N ARG A 1025 -3.93 -18.86 -17.48
CA ARG A 1025 -2.49 -18.99 -17.70
C ARG A 1025 -2.28 -19.84 -18.94
N ASP A 1026 -1.39 -19.47 -19.84
CA ASP A 1026 -1.18 -20.23 -21.08
C ASP A 1026 -0.31 -21.50 -20.89
N ASP A 1027 -0.08 -21.98 -19.65
CA ASP A 1027 0.44 -23.32 -19.32
C ASP A 1027 -0.65 -24.33 -18.90
N GLU A 1028 -1.89 -23.88 -18.76
CA GLU A 1028 -3.07 -24.70 -18.45
C GLU A 1028 -4.12 -24.70 -19.59
N MET A 1029 -3.92 -23.88 -20.63
CA MET A 1029 -4.87 -23.75 -21.75
C MET A 1029 -5.09 -25.06 -22.51
N GLU A 1030 -4.03 -25.83 -22.82
CA GLU A 1030 -4.16 -27.13 -23.51
C GLU A 1030 -5.03 -28.12 -22.70
N GLU A 1031 -4.89 -28.13 -21.37
CA GLU A 1031 -5.73 -28.96 -20.48
C GLU A 1031 -7.16 -28.43 -20.40
N LEU A 1032 -7.36 -27.10 -20.35
CA LEU A 1032 -8.68 -26.47 -20.38
C LEU A 1032 -9.43 -26.72 -21.70
N ASP A 1033 -8.75 -26.75 -22.85
CA ASP A 1033 -9.36 -27.05 -24.15
C ASP A 1033 -9.81 -28.52 -24.23
N ILE A 1034 -9.00 -29.46 -23.72
CA ILE A 1034 -9.39 -30.88 -23.63
C ILE A 1034 -10.61 -31.04 -22.71
N VAL A 1035 -10.62 -30.39 -21.56
CA VAL A 1035 -11.75 -30.43 -20.61
C VAL A 1035 -13.00 -29.74 -21.17
N LEU A 1036 -12.84 -28.68 -21.96
CA LEU A 1036 -13.94 -28.02 -22.68
C LEU A 1036 -14.56 -28.92 -23.75
N GLN A 1037 -13.74 -29.66 -24.51
CA GLN A 1037 -14.22 -30.50 -25.61
C GLN A 1037 -14.78 -31.85 -25.14
N GLU A 1038 -14.21 -32.45 -24.09
CA GLU A 1038 -14.57 -33.81 -23.65
C GLU A 1038 -15.52 -33.85 -22.43
N HIS A 1039 -15.56 -32.82 -21.58
CA HIS A 1039 -16.17 -32.91 -20.24
C HIS A 1039 -17.18 -31.80 -19.90
N CYS A 1040 -17.38 -30.80 -20.77
CA CYS A 1040 -18.35 -29.72 -20.58
C CYS A 1040 -19.61 -29.97 -21.43
N GLU A 1041 -20.71 -30.39 -20.79
CA GLU A 1041 -21.99 -30.64 -21.48
C GLU A 1041 -22.73 -29.35 -21.86
N MET A 1042 -22.41 -28.22 -21.20
CA MET A 1042 -23.06 -26.92 -21.43
C MET A 1042 -22.13 -25.91 -22.10
N ASN A 1043 -22.67 -25.14 -23.04
CA ASN A 1043 -21.99 -24.04 -23.71
C ASN A 1043 -21.28 -23.11 -22.73
N VAL A 1044 -19.97 -22.96 -22.88
CA VAL A 1044 -19.14 -22.02 -22.12
C VAL A 1044 -19.02 -20.70 -22.89
N PRO A 1045 -19.74 -19.63 -22.53
CA PRO A 1045 -19.43 -18.31 -23.05
C PRO A 1045 -18.02 -17.91 -22.61
N GLY A 1046 -17.21 -17.41 -23.55
CA GLY A 1046 -15.84 -16.92 -23.31
C GLY A 1046 -14.70 -17.91 -23.60
N GLY A 1047 -14.98 -19.20 -23.78
CA GLY A 1047 -13.94 -20.21 -24.09
C GLY A 1047 -12.86 -20.34 -23.02
N VAL A 1048 -11.68 -20.84 -23.40
CA VAL A 1048 -10.55 -21.05 -22.46
C VAL A 1048 -9.80 -19.76 -22.08
N GLU A 1049 -9.78 -18.76 -22.96
CA GLU A 1049 -8.96 -17.54 -22.82
C GLU A 1049 -9.51 -16.55 -21.77
N ASN A 1050 -10.81 -16.59 -21.50
CA ASN A 1050 -11.47 -15.66 -20.58
C ASN A 1050 -11.60 -16.25 -19.16
N THR A 1051 -11.36 -15.45 -18.12
CA THR A 1051 -11.51 -15.88 -16.71
C THR A 1051 -12.88 -16.51 -16.42
N TYR A 1052 -13.98 -15.89 -16.86
CA TYR A 1052 -15.32 -16.44 -16.64
C TYR A 1052 -15.57 -17.74 -17.44
N GLY A 1053 -14.91 -17.90 -18.59
CA GLY A 1053 -14.93 -19.15 -19.35
C GLY A 1053 -14.19 -20.27 -18.61
N LYS A 1054 -12.94 -20.02 -18.18
CA LYS A 1054 -12.18 -20.94 -17.30
C LYS A 1054 -12.94 -21.31 -16.03
N VAL A 1055 -13.61 -20.37 -15.38
CA VAL A 1055 -14.42 -20.64 -14.16
C VAL A 1055 -15.58 -21.59 -14.45
N ASN A 1056 -16.28 -21.38 -15.56
CA ASN A 1056 -17.37 -22.26 -16.00
C ASN A 1056 -16.86 -23.66 -16.36
N ILE A 1057 -15.76 -23.78 -17.12
CA ILE A 1057 -15.11 -25.07 -17.46
C ILE A 1057 -14.75 -25.84 -16.18
N LEU A 1058 -14.05 -25.21 -15.24
CA LEU A 1058 -13.64 -25.88 -13.99
C LEU A 1058 -14.82 -26.23 -13.08
N LEU A 1059 -15.90 -25.45 -13.09
CA LEU A 1059 -17.13 -25.75 -12.39
C LEU A 1059 -17.87 -26.96 -12.98
N GLN A 1060 -18.00 -27.04 -14.32
CA GLN A 1060 -18.55 -28.22 -15.00
C GLN A 1060 -17.68 -29.44 -14.72
N ALA A 1061 -16.35 -29.34 -14.91
CA ALA A 1061 -15.40 -30.42 -14.64
C ALA A 1061 -15.46 -30.93 -13.18
N TYR A 1062 -15.73 -30.06 -12.21
CA TYR A 1062 -15.92 -30.43 -10.80
C TYR A 1062 -17.20 -31.27 -10.59
N ILE A 1063 -18.29 -30.91 -11.28
CA ILE A 1063 -19.57 -31.63 -11.23
C ILE A 1063 -19.46 -32.99 -11.94
N SER A 1064 -18.83 -33.01 -13.12
CA SER A 1064 -18.45 -34.22 -13.87
C SER A 1064 -17.39 -35.09 -13.17
N ARG A 1065 -16.79 -34.57 -12.07
CA ARG A 1065 -15.73 -35.21 -11.27
C ARG A 1065 -14.46 -35.55 -12.04
N GLN A 1066 -14.16 -34.79 -13.08
CA GLN A 1066 -12.99 -35.03 -13.92
C GLN A 1066 -11.69 -34.79 -13.14
N SER A 1067 -10.70 -35.66 -13.34
CA SER A 1067 -9.37 -35.49 -12.78
C SER A 1067 -8.55 -34.51 -13.63
N LEU A 1068 -8.02 -33.48 -12.99
CA LEU A 1068 -7.10 -32.50 -13.57
C LEU A 1068 -5.66 -32.88 -13.20
N ASP A 1069 -4.74 -32.76 -14.15
CA ASP A 1069 -3.31 -33.05 -13.98
C ASP A 1069 -2.53 -31.82 -13.50
N SER A 1070 -2.89 -30.62 -13.97
CA SER A 1070 -2.25 -29.39 -13.48
C SER A 1070 -2.67 -29.07 -12.04
N PHE A 1071 -1.70 -29.09 -11.13
CA PHE A 1071 -1.86 -28.64 -9.74
C PHE A 1071 -2.41 -27.20 -9.61
N SER A 1072 -2.25 -26.36 -10.64
CA SER A 1072 -2.80 -25.01 -10.66
C SER A 1072 -4.31 -25.03 -10.91
N LEU A 1073 -4.79 -25.81 -11.88
CA LEU A 1073 -6.21 -26.03 -12.13
C LEU A 1073 -6.89 -26.77 -10.97
N VAL A 1074 -6.26 -27.78 -10.37
CA VAL A 1074 -6.77 -28.44 -9.15
C VAL A 1074 -6.95 -27.44 -8.00
N SER A 1075 -6.01 -26.50 -7.84
CA SER A 1075 -6.09 -25.43 -6.83
C SER A 1075 -7.23 -24.44 -7.12
N ASP A 1076 -7.41 -24.06 -8.38
CA ASP A 1076 -8.41 -23.08 -8.78
C ASP A 1076 -9.82 -23.69 -8.77
N GLN A 1077 -9.98 -24.94 -9.26
CA GLN A 1077 -11.23 -25.72 -9.16
C GLN A 1077 -11.68 -25.90 -7.71
N ALA A 1078 -10.75 -26.21 -6.79
CA ALA A 1078 -11.07 -26.32 -5.37
C ALA A 1078 -11.55 -25.00 -4.76
N TYR A 1079 -10.99 -23.85 -5.19
CA TYR A 1079 -11.48 -22.53 -4.80
C TYR A 1079 -12.87 -22.25 -5.40
N ILE A 1080 -13.06 -22.51 -6.69
CA ILE A 1080 -14.35 -22.32 -7.39
C ILE A 1080 -15.44 -23.14 -6.70
N ALA A 1081 -15.19 -24.42 -6.40
CA ALA A 1081 -16.12 -25.26 -5.65
C ALA A 1081 -16.41 -24.72 -4.24
N GLN A 1082 -15.40 -24.22 -3.51
CA GLN A 1082 -15.61 -23.65 -2.17
C GLN A 1082 -16.47 -22.36 -2.20
N VAL A 1083 -16.41 -21.59 -3.28
CA VAL A 1083 -17.22 -20.37 -3.50
C VAL A 1083 -18.61 -20.71 -4.05
N PHE A 1084 -18.72 -21.64 -4.99
CA PHE A 1084 -19.99 -22.06 -5.60
C PHE A 1084 -20.99 -22.59 -4.57
N ASN A 1085 -20.50 -23.24 -3.50
CA ASN A 1085 -21.31 -23.64 -2.34
C ASN A 1085 -21.90 -22.46 -1.51
N ARG A 1086 -21.75 -21.20 -1.95
CA ARG A 1086 -22.48 -20.02 -1.44
C ARG A 1086 -23.66 -19.62 -2.34
N PHE A 1087 -23.63 -20.00 -3.61
CA PHE A 1087 -24.67 -19.72 -4.61
C PHE A 1087 -25.71 -20.86 -4.72
N LYS A 1088 -25.46 -21.98 -4.03
CA LYS A 1088 -26.28 -23.17 -3.94
C LYS A 1088 -26.97 -23.27 -2.58
#